data_AF-A0A182NS46-F1
#
_entry.id   AF-A0A182NS46-F1
#
_cell.length_a   1.000
_cell.length_b   1.000
_cell.length_c   1.000
_cell.angle_alpha   90.00
_cell.angle_beta   90.00
_cell.angle_gamma   90.00
#
_symmetry.space_group_name_H-M   'P 1'
#
loop_
_entity.id
_entity.type
_entity.pdbx_description
1 polymer ?
#
loop_
_entity_poly.entity_id
_entity_poly.type
_entity_poly.pdbx_seq_one_letter_code
_entity_poly.pdbx_strand_id
1 'polypeptide(L)'
;MDETKLASLLGSIQKSSDKNVIYRNLVSIRTHFVTSDGGISLFASQNGIKVLVGLLSKPYEKVIEVVLSILGNCCTKKECCKQAYECGILKPLISIISNIPNPSIQCRGCRLLGNLAQHEPISYKIAHENGNTAYTLSTILNESDNTAVLVMVIRAIRQLWREKSLRTTLMEQGCVGKIAHLLVRFAQFDSDTETSPQTGTERSANGPYQSQGCTTSGGSKDDEEKVVLKHWHAPDRMVTKEKFNNIVRNMEHSQLCDIVGYQVIQNYRWKDRPDFRLPESDETVKLFESVLKSLQMITTTVVQQVVDEIYGESGAGLHCLVYLCGETSPFRALSLKVVSNLAANPDAIDRLTECGVIKMAADLIMYASLDDSEKRYCINMMCLLTKEACNRGHIRRSGALQSFMKIAKQSHEKREQAMILYALYQYRFDSLSNEILLSNGLVSFLVRILNGIIAEKEVAHIRHDEEESQRNGGGHSASVFSKRRSHYAKAGKLRRSDLLFHYKSGNGYHLQQQQQQQQQQSQHHKAAKQSKLDPYCSAPESPESGSSGYASTSYGPSVRSPSTSVGSSPPRMPEDEAFEDDTEVYSPVCSDHEQEDETVEGHGTNASGTVERVRASNDPKDEEQDRVDCGEEETNDFDMVAYLIEDSSNAKWLDALDEKDLLEEDSCGGTVRPSRAVPHPDDCIDDNEMFKIELEIATAKTFEKYPMQPTLTLLWSVSKSFPAVEFVQADTLETLLKICKHAKKPRGRAFQTLANILKHVNHFLPLLRQDFVFRLHELKSPYPAHGARCWSCDEMRTACNDLMSLFGSVGETGYGQGEIAHILRTGERDLKLRVSIIVLFVVRDTRLLYKLLFDMKVLETVMDFILDESGTEQQQRLNAIACSAITRLAQNLAILGEEEDTGTPSEALEAKEFDNTVTICDESATSADERVAFRVRGSATGPQETVHVSKALLVEGSEVFRRMFEADHFIESKNNEVHLHEPITADGLRYFFYLIRLQTLNKLTGMAPPPKVIEASLDALSLAQKYLLPTVEKPVMNIIKTLLNDDCVLNVFEWSLRNYNHELLVASTYYFLYADISGAAKCKLYRAANRSCYRDEWRRLLTETILYRVQPNGEL
;
A
#
# COMPACT_ATOMS: atom_id res chain seq x y z
N MET A 1 -31.34 -38.94 52.03
CA MET A 1 -32.70 -39.51 52.22
C MET A 1 -33.44 -39.65 50.89
N ASP A 2 -33.15 -38.79 49.92
CA ASP A 2 -33.93 -38.66 48.69
C ASP A 2 -33.70 -39.76 47.64
N GLU A 3 -32.54 -40.43 47.65
CA GLU A 3 -32.27 -41.56 46.75
C GLU A 3 -33.22 -42.75 46.97
N THR A 4 -33.41 -43.19 48.22
CA THR A 4 -34.34 -44.29 48.53
C THR A 4 -35.79 -43.90 48.25
N LYS A 5 -36.15 -42.63 48.52
CA LYS A 5 -37.43 -42.03 48.12
C LYS A 5 -37.62 -42.08 46.60
N LEU A 6 -36.62 -41.70 45.81
CA LEU A 6 -36.66 -41.73 44.35
C LEU A 6 -36.80 -43.16 43.80
N ALA A 7 -35.99 -44.10 44.30
CA ALA A 7 -36.06 -45.51 43.94
C ALA A 7 -37.46 -46.10 44.24
N SER A 8 -38.09 -45.72 45.35
CA SER A 8 -39.46 -46.12 45.67
C SER A 8 -40.50 -45.56 44.70
N LEU A 9 -40.35 -44.29 44.27
CA LEU A 9 -41.24 -43.65 43.30
C LEU A 9 -41.12 -44.30 41.91
N LEU A 10 -39.89 -44.55 41.46
CA LEU A 10 -39.61 -45.25 40.19
C LEU A 10 -40.11 -46.70 40.21
N GLY A 11 -39.85 -47.44 41.28
CA GLY A 11 -40.36 -48.81 41.44
C GLY A 11 -41.89 -48.88 41.53
N SER A 12 -42.55 -47.87 42.12
CA SER A 12 -44.01 -47.74 42.13
C SER A 12 -44.57 -47.42 40.74
N ILE A 13 -43.90 -46.56 39.96
CA ILE A 13 -44.24 -46.26 38.56
C ILE A 13 -44.11 -47.49 37.65
N GLN A 14 -43.09 -48.34 37.86
CA GLN A 14 -42.90 -49.58 37.09
C GLN A 14 -43.96 -50.64 37.41
N LYS A 15 -44.36 -50.77 38.69
CA LYS A 15 -45.27 -51.83 39.15
C LYS A 15 -46.76 -51.47 39.02
N SER A 16 -47.10 -50.18 38.98
CA SER A 16 -48.50 -49.74 38.89
C SER A 16 -49.05 -49.75 37.46
N SER A 17 -50.29 -50.20 37.31
CA SER A 17 -51.11 -50.02 36.10
C SER A 17 -52.04 -48.81 36.18
N ASP A 18 -52.29 -48.24 37.38
CA ASP A 18 -53.16 -47.09 37.55
C ASP A 18 -52.49 -45.79 37.09
N LYS A 19 -53.06 -45.18 36.04
CA LYS A 19 -52.72 -43.88 35.50
C LYS A 19 -52.64 -42.77 36.57
N ASN A 20 -53.47 -42.83 37.62
CA ASN A 20 -53.50 -41.79 38.66
C ASN A 20 -52.31 -41.93 39.63
N VAL A 21 -51.97 -43.15 40.06
CA VAL A 21 -50.75 -43.41 40.84
C VAL A 21 -49.49 -43.04 40.05
N ILE A 22 -49.40 -43.45 38.77
CA ILE A 22 -48.29 -43.08 37.88
C ILE A 22 -48.17 -41.54 37.80
N TYR A 23 -49.28 -40.84 37.52
CA TYR A 23 -49.30 -39.37 37.43
C TYR A 23 -48.84 -38.68 38.73
N ARG A 24 -49.35 -39.09 39.91
CA ARG A 24 -48.94 -38.50 41.20
C ARG A 24 -47.44 -38.69 41.45
N ASN A 25 -46.91 -39.88 41.21
CA ASN A 25 -45.50 -40.19 41.40
C ASN A 25 -44.62 -39.37 40.44
N LEU A 26 -45.04 -39.21 39.17
CA LEU A 26 -44.34 -38.37 38.20
C LEU A 26 -44.35 -36.89 38.59
N VAL A 27 -45.46 -36.35 39.11
CA VAL A 27 -45.51 -34.97 39.61
C VAL A 27 -44.57 -34.78 40.81
N SER A 28 -44.46 -35.77 41.70
CA SER A 28 -43.49 -35.78 42.80
C SER A 28 -42.04 -35.77 42.30
N ILE A 29 -41.72 -36.61 41.30
CA ILE A 29 -40.42 -36.61 40.62
C ILE A 29 -40.13 -35.23 39.98
N ARG A 30 -41.09 -34.69 39.21
CA ARG A 30 -40.95 -33.39 38.52
C ARG A 30 -40.60 -32.26 39.49
N THR A 31 -41.27 -32.22 40.64
CA THR A 31 -41.18 -31.09 41.59
C THR A 31 -39.92 -31.16 42.46
N HIS A 32 -39.52 -32.37 42.88
CA HIS A 32 -38.46 -32.54 43.89
C HIS A 32 -37.12 -33.04 43.36
N PHE A 33 -37.05 -33.59 42.14
CA PHE A 33 -35.86 -34.28 41.65
C PHE A 33 -35.30 -33.78 40.32
N VAL A 34 -36.09 -33.07 39.49
CA VAL A 34 -35.61 -32.56 38.19
C VAL A 34 -35.77 -31.04 38.06
N THR A 35 -35.62 -30.37 39.19
CA THR A 35 -35.55 -28.92 39.40
C THR A 35 -34.13 -28.46 39.74
N SER A 36 -33.20 -29.37 40.04
CA SER A 36 -31.80 -29.06 40.37
C SER A 36 -30.82 -30.02 39.71
N ASP A 37 -29.59 -29.57 39.51
CA ASP A 37 -28.56 -30.32 38.78
C ASP A 37 -28.15 -31.64 39.41
N GLY A 38 -27.97 -31.67 40.75
CA GLY A 38 -27.69 -32.89 41.49
C GLY A 38 -28.86 -33.87 41.46
N GLY A 39 -30.10 -33.36 41.49
CA GLY A 39 -31.31 -34.18 41.36
C GLY A 39 -31.41 -34.86 39.98
N ILE A 40 -31.11 -34.13 38.90
CA ILE A 40 -31.07 -34.69 37.54
C ILE A 40 -30.01 -35.79 37.43
N SER A 41 -28.83 -35.60 38.02
CA SER A 41 -27.77 -36.62 38.02
C SER A 41 -28.18 -37.88 38.81
N LEU A 42 -28.81 -37.71 39.97
CA LEU A 42 -29.36 -38.81 40.78
C LEU A 42 -30.51 -39.53 40.07
N PHE A 43 -31.30 -38.81 39.26
CA PHE A 43 -32.36 -39.37 38.44
C PHE A 43 -31.82 -40.23 37.28
N ALA A 44 -30.73 -39.81 36.66
CA ALA A 44 -30.07 -40.56 35.60
C ALA A 44 -29.39 -41.85 36.13
N SER A 45 -28.69 -41.78 37.27
CA SER A 45 -28.00 -42.93 37.87
C SER A 45 -28.99 -44.02 38.33
N GLN A 46 -30.14 -43.63 38.90
CA GLN A 46 -31.23 -44.53 39.29
C GLN A 46 -32.08 -45.04 38.09
N ASN A 47 -31.51 -45.04 36.87
CA ASN A 47 -32.17 -45.47 35.62
C ASN A 47 -33.49 -44.75 35.29
N GLY A 48 -33.77 -43.60 35.91
CA GLY A 48 -35.05 -42.91 35.80
C GLY A 48 -35.43 -42.57 34.36
N ILE A 49 -34.47 -42.14 33.55
CA ILE A 49 -34.67 -41.83 32.13
C ILE A 49 -35.20 -43.05 31.36
N LYS A 50 -34.63 -44.25 31.59
CA LYS A 50 -35.09 -45.51 30.96
C LYS A 50 -36.53 -45.86 31.34
N VAL A 51 -36.91 -45.63 32.59
CA VAL A 51 -38.30 -45.82 33.05
C VAL A 51 -39.24 -44.88 32.31
N LEU A 52 -38.88 -43.61 32.16
CA LEU A 52 -39.70 -42.59 31.53
C LEU A 52 -39.84 -42.76 30.01
N VAL A 53 -38.77 -43.15 29.31
CA VAL A 53 -38.86 -43.47 27.87
C VAL A 53 -39.84 -44.64 27.65
N GLY A 54 -39.85 -45.64 28.54
CA GLY A 54 -40.83 -46.73 28.53
C GLY A 54 -42.27 -46.32 28.85
N LEU A 55 -42.52 -45.10 29.36
CA LEU A 55 -43.88 -44.56 29.57
C LEU A 55 -44.42 -43.80 28.36
N LEU A 56 -43.56 -43.30 27.46
CA LEU A 56 -43.99 -42.57 26.25
C LEU A 56 -44.91 -43.44 25.38
N SER A 57 -44.67 -44.75 25.32
CA SER A 57 -45.49 -45.71 24.58
C SER A 57 -46.86 -46.03 25.21
N LYS A 58 -47.30 -45.34 26.27
CA LYS A 58 -48.61 -45.55 26.93
C LYS A 58 -49.61 -44.44 26.54
N PRO A 59 -50.87 -44.76 26.18
CA PRO A 59 -51.83 -43.82 25.59
C PRO A 59 -52.51 -42.90 26.64
N TYR A 60 -51.73 -42.22 27.48
CA TYR A 60 -52.23 -41.41 28.59
C TYR A 60 -51.66 -39.99 28.52
N GLU A 61 -52.34 -39.06 27.84
CA GLU A 61 -51.88 -37.67 27.63
C GLU A 61 -51.33 -36.99 28.88
N LYS A 62 -52.05 -37.00 30.01
CA LYS A 62 -51.59 -36.37 31.26
C LYS A 62 -50.32 -37.02 31.85
N VAL A 63 -50.06 -38.30 31.54
CA VAL A 63 -48.81 -38.98 31.89
C VAL A 63 -47.71 -38.56 30.91
N ILE A 64 -47.98 -38.62 29.60
CA ILE A 64 -47.06 -38.18 28.53
C ILE A 64 -46.59 -36.74 28.78
N GLU A 65 -47.49 -35.81 29.10
CA GLU A 65 -47.16 -34.40 29.35
C GLU A 65 -46.14 -34.24 30.49
N VAL A 66 -46.35 -34.92 31.62
CA VAL A 66 -45.42 -34.86 32.77
C VAL A 66 -44.12 -35.61 32.46
N VAL A 67 -44.16 -36.72 31.71
CA VAL A 67 -42.98 -37.45 31.23
C VAL A 67 -42.12 -36.56 30.33
N LEU A 68 -42.69 -35.89 29.33
CA LEU A 68 -41.98 -34.94 28.46
C LEU A 68 -41.49 -33.71 29.24
N SER A 69 -42.24 -33.27 30.26
CA SER A 69 -41.82 -32.19 31.15
C SER A 69 -40.57 -32.57 31.96
N ILE A 70 -40.49 -33.81 32.47
CA ILE A 70 -39.32 -34.32 33.20
C ILE A 70 -38.15 -34.55 32.24
N LEU A 71 -38.35 -35.33 31.17
CA LEU A 71 -37.30 -35.65 30.21
C LEU A 71 -36.72 -34.39 29.56
N GLY A 72 -37.55 -33.39 29.23
CA GLY A 72 -37.08 -32.10 28.71
C GLY A 72 -36.29 -31.25 29.71
N ASN A 73 -36.42 -31.49 31.02
CA ASN A 73 -35.53 -30.91 32.04
C ASN A 73 -34.24 -31.72 32.16
N CYS A 74 -34.29 -33.05 32.18
CA CYS A 74 -33.09 -33.89 32.24
C CYS A 74 -32.18 -33.68 31.01
N CYS A 75 -32.78 -33.61 29.82
CA CYS A 75 -32.08 -33.45 28.55
C CYS A 75 -31.55 -32.02 28.29
N THR A 76 -31.44 -31.17 29.32
CA THR A 76 -30.46 -30.06 29.25
C THR A 76 -29.02 -30.57 29.35
N LYS A 77 -28.81 -31.77 29.92
CA LYS A 77 -27.48 -32.38 30.09
C LYS A 77 -27.15 -33.39 28.99
N LYS A 78 -25.94 -33.25 28.42
CA LYS A 78 -25.36 -34.13 27.39
C LYS A 78 -25.48 -35.62 27.74
N GLU A 79 -25.16 -36.01 28.96
CA GLU A 79 -25.20 -37.42 29.40
C GLU A 79 -26.63 -37.96 29.55
N CYS A 80 -27.59 -37.12 29.95
CA CYS A 80 -29.01 -37.48 29.99
C CYS A 80 -29.57 -37.66 28.56
N CYS A 81 -29.13 -36.84 27.60
CA CYS A 81 -29.47 -37.00 26.19
C CYS A 81 -28.94 -38.32 25.61
N LYS A 82 -27.69 -38.70 25.91
CA LYS A 82 -27.14 -40.01 25.52
C LYS A 82 -27.97 -41.16 26.09
N GLN A 83 -28.23 -41.16 27.41
CA GLN A 83 -29.01 -42.20 28.07
C GLN A 83 -30.44 -42.31 27.49
N ALA A 84 -31.08 -41.18 27.16
CA ALA A 84 -32.39 -41.16 26.52
C ALA A 84 -32.34 -41.73 25.09
N TYR A 85 -31.31 -41.38 24.32
CA TYR A 85 -31.07 -41.87 22.96
C TYR A 85 -30.81 -43.39 22.93
N GLU A 86 -29.96 -43.90 23.82
CA GLU A 86 -29.69 -45.33 24.02
C GLU A 86 -30.96 -46.10 24.44
N CYS A 87 -31.87 -45.46 25.17
CA CYS A 87 -33.18 -46.02 25.50
C CYS A 87 -34.20 -45.97 24.34
N GLY A 88 -33.82 -45.47 23.16
CA GLY A 88 -34.65 -45.47 21.95
C GLY A 88 -35.69 -44.35 21.86
N ILE A 89 -35.49 -43.23 22.56
CA ILE A 89 -36.51 -42.16 22.74
C ILE A 89 -37.08 -41.57 21.43
N LEU A 90 -36.30 -41.55 20.34
CA LEU A 90 -36.63 -40.78 19.13
C LEU A 90 -37.96 -41.20 18.50
N LYS A 91 -38.19 -42.50 18.27
CA LYS A 91 -39.39 -42.99 17.58
C LYS A 91 -40.68 -42.74 18.39
N PRO A 92 -40.75 -43.03 19.71
CA PRO A 92 -41.87 -42.60 20.55
C PRO A 92 -42.07 -41.08 20.56
N LEU A 93 -41.00 -40.29 20.71
CA LEU A 93 -41.08 -38.83 20.79
C LEU A 93 -41.67 -38.20 19.53
N ILE A 94 -41.13 -38.56 18.36
CA ILE A 94 -41.57 -38.01 17.07
C ILE A 94 -43.01 -38.47 16.77
N SER A 95 -43.36 -39.72 17.10
CA SER A 95 -44.74 -40.21 16.99
C SER A 95 -45.72 -39.42 17.88
N ILE A 96 -45.34 -39.09 19.12
CA ILE A 96 -46.18 -38.27 20.03
C ILE A 96 -46.37 -36.85 19.49
N ILE A 97 -45.28 -36.22 19.01
CA ILE A 97 -45.32 -34.86 18.45
C ILE A 97 -46.24 -34.81 17.22
N SER A 98 -46.19 -35.84 16.36
CA SER A 98 -46.94 -35.93 15.10
C SER A 98 -48.43 -36.32 15.29
N ASN A 99 -48.75 -37.16 16.27
CA ASN A 99 -50.10 -37.76 16.40
C ASN A 99 -50.97 -37.16 17.53
N ILE A 100 -50.44 -36.28 18.38
CA ILE A 100 -51.19 -35.68 19.49
C ILE A 100 -51.21 -34.15 19.34
N PRO A 101 -52.26 -33.56 18.70
CA PRO A 101 -52.40 -32.12 18.48
C PRO A 101 -52.82 -31.34 19.75
N ASN A 102 -52.14 -31.62 20.86
CA ASN A 102 -52.33 -30.94 22.14
C ASN A 102 -51.15 -29.97 22.34
N PRO A 103 -51.37 -28.63 22.35
CA PRO A 103 -50.29 -27.65 22.46
C PRO A 103 -49.38 -27.85 23.68
N SER A 104 -49.94 -28.32 24.80
CA SER A 104 -49.17 -28.62 26.02
C SER A 104 -48.13 -29.73 25.78
N ILE A 105 -48.51 -30.76 25.02
CA ILE A 105 -47.69 -31.92 24.67
C ILE A 105 -46.72 -31.57 23.53
N GLN A 106 -47.19 -30.92 22.47
CA GLN A 106 -46.35 -30.52 21.32
C GLN A 106 -45.24 -29.54 21.73
N CYS A 107 -45.55 -28.53 22.57
CA CYS A 107 -44.55 -27.61 23.11
C CYS A 107 -43.45 -28.34 23.90
N ARG A 108 -43.82 -29.24 24.82
CA ARG A 108 -42.86 -30.03 25.62
C ARG A 108 -42.09 -31.05 24.78
N GLY A 109 -42.74 -31.65 23.78
CA GLY A 109 -42.14 -32.58 22.83
C GLY A 109 -41.10 -31.89 21.95
N CYS A 110 -41.44 -30.75 21.34
CA CYS A 110 -40.51 -29.94 20.54
C CYS A 110 -39.36 -29.38 21.40
N ARG A 111 -39.63 -28.98 22.66
CA ARG A 111 -38.57 -28.60 23.63
C ARG A 111 -37.57 -29.75 23.85
N LEU A 112 -38.07 -30.97 24.04
CA LEU A 112 -37.24 -32.16 24.25
C LEU A 112 -36.48 -32.55 22.97
N LEU A 113 -37.14 -32.52 21.81
CA LEU A 113 -36.50 -32.79 20.51
C LEU A 113 -35.39 -31.78 20.21
N GLY A 114 -35.65 -30.48 20.39
CA GLY A 114 -34.67 -29.40 20.25
C GLY A 114 -33.61 -29.34 21.36
N ASN A 115 -33.74 -30.17 22.40
CA ASN A 115 -32.70 -30.42 23.40
C ASN A 115 -31.82 -31.61 22.99
N LEU A 116 -32.42 -32.73 22.59
CA LEU A 116 -31.72 -33.90 22.04
C LEU A 116 -30.90 -33.53 20.78
N ALA A 117 -31.46 -32.70 19.89
CA ALA A 117 -30.82 -32.24 18.66
C ALA A 117 -29.66 -31.24 18.85
N GLN A 118 -29.28 -30.89 20.09
CA GLN A 118 -28.05 -30.14 20.37
C GLN A 118 -26.81 -31.04 20.40
N HIS A 119 -26.96 -32.35 20.19
CA HIS A 119 -25.86 -33.29 20.16
C HIS A 119 -25.81 -34.01 18.81
N GLU A 120 -24.72 -33.76 18.09
CA GLU A 120 -24.46 -34.20 16.71
C GLU A 120 -24.78 -35.69 16.43
N PRO A 121 -24.42 -36.68 17.27
CA PRO A 121 -24.79 -38.08 17.01
C PRO A 121 -26.29 -38.34 17.02
N ILE A 122 -27.06 -37.51 17.74
CA ILE A 122 -28.51 -37.63 17.88
C ILE A 122 -29.22 -36.87 16.76
N SER A 123 -28.79 -35.65 16.43
CA SER A 123 -29.32 -34.92 15.27
C SER A 123 -29.05 -35.66 13.96
N TYR A 124 -27.86 -36.22 13.77
CA TYR A 124 -27.53 -37.10 12.65
C TYR A 124 -28.48 -38.30 12.55
N LYS A 125 -28.82 -38.95 13.67
CA LYS A 125 -29.76 -40.09 13.68
C LYS A 125 -31.21 -39.66 13.41
N ILE A 126 -31.61 -38.48 13.88
CA ILE A 126 -32.92 -37.89 13.54
C ILE A 126 -33.00 -37.66 12.03
N ALA A 127 -31.98 -37.05 11.43
CA ALA A 127 -31.91 -36.78 9.99
C ALA A 127 -31.99 -38.05 9.13
N HIS A 128 -31.23 -39.11 9.47
CA HIS A 128 -31.12 -40.29 8.61
C HIS A 128 -32.20 -41.37 8.85
N GLU A 129 -32.64 -41.61 10.09
CA GLU A 129 -33.60 -42.69 10.39
C GLU A 129 -35.03 -42.21 10.65
N ASN A 130 -35.25 -40.89 10.71
CA ASN A 130 -36.54 -40.32 11.08
C ASN A 130 -36.93 -39.16 10.15
N GLY A 131 -36.76 -39.31 8.82
CA GLY A 131 -37.02 -38.25 7.82
C GLY A 131 -38.40 -37.57 7.91
N ASN A 132 -39.43 -38.28 8.41
CA ASN A 132 -40.76 -37.69 8.71
C ASN A 132 -40.73 -36.56 9.76
N THR A 133 -39.61 -36.36 10.46
CA THR A 133 -39.41 -35.24 11.40
C THR A 133 -39.54 -33.89 10.71
N ALA A 134 -39.01 -33.73 9.49
CA ALA A 134 -39.14 -32.48 8.74
C ALA A 134 -40.61 -32.16 8.40
N TYR A 135 -41.36 -33.16 7.91
CA TYR A 135 -42.79 -33.06 7.66
C TYR A 135 -43.55 -32.71 8.95
N THR A 136 -43.37 -33.48 10.02
CA THR A 136 -44.03 -33.26 11.33
C THR A 136 -43.79 -31.85 11.89
N LEU A 137 -42.56 -31.34 11.82
CA LEU A 137 -42.24 -29.98 12.27
C LEU A 137 -42.86 -28.91 11.35
N SER A 138 -42.90 -29.14 10.04
CA SER A 138 -43.53 -28.25 9.06
C SER A 138 -45.06 -28.20 9.18
N THR A 139 -45.69 -29.32 9.54
CA THR A 139 -47.13 -29.41 9.88
C THR A 139 -47.45 -28.60 11.13
N ILE A 140 -46.69 -28.76 12.21
CA ILE A 140 -46.90 -27.98 13.46
C ILE A 140 -46.67 -26.48 13.25
N LEU A 141 -45.71 -26.12 12.39
CA LEU A 141 -45.43 -24.74 12.00
C LEU A 141 -46.57 -24.11 11.17
N ASN A 142 -47.35 -24.92 10.44
CA ASN A 142 -48.55 -24.49 9.71
C ASN A 142 -49.79 -24.40 10.62
N GLU A 143 -50.02 -25.41 11.47
CA GLU A 143 -51.32 -25.67 12.11
C GLU A 143 -51.46 -25.05 13.50
N SER A 144 -50.39 -24.50 14.10
CA SER A 144 -50.41 -24.02 15.48
C SER A 144 -50.36 -22.49 15.59
N ASP A 145 -51.48 -21.87 15.97
CA ASP A 145 -51.50 -20.47 16.41
C ASP A 145 -50.93 -20.27 17.84
N ASN A 146 -50.50 -21.33 18.51
CA ASN A 146 -49.95 -21.22 19.86
C ASN A 146 -48.49 -20.73 19.85
N THR A 147 -48.28 -19.48 20.25
CA THR A 147 -46.98 -18.82 20.47
C THR A 147 -45.92 -19.73 21.09
N ALA A 148 -46.21 -20.41 22.20
CA ALA A 148 -45.25 -21.26 22.90
C ALA A 148 -44.91 -22.57 22.14
N VAL A 149 -45.85 -23.14 21.39
CA VAL A 149 -45.57 -24.26 20.46
C VAL A 149 -44.67 -23.76 19.32
N LEU A 150 -45.01 -22.63 18.70
CA LEU A 150 -44.22 -22.04 17.61
C LEU A 150 -42.77 -21.74 18.05
N VAL A 151 -42.58 -21.10 19.21
CA VAL A 151 -41.24 -20.84 19.79
C VAL A 151 -40.42 -22.13 19.94
N MET A 152 -41.06 -23.24 20.35
CA MET A 152 -40.38 -24.53 20.53
C MET A 152 -40.17 -25.32 19.23
N VAL A 153 -41.10 -25.28 18.27
CA VAL A 153 -40.92 -25.96 16.97
C VAL A 153 -39.82 -25.27 16.16
N ILE A 154 -39.78 -23.93 16.18
CA ILE A 154 -38.73 -23.12 15.54
C ILE A 154 -37.36 -23.37 16.22
N ARG A 155 -37.32 -23.51 17.55
CA ARG A 155 -36.10 -23.95 18.27
C ARG A 155 -35.63 -25.34 17.84
N ALA A 156 -36.54 -26.29 17.63
CA ALA A 156 -36.19 -27.64 17.17
C ALA A 156 -35.64 -27.61 15.73
N ILE A 157 -36.33 -26.93 14.81
CA ILE A 157 -35.89 -26.71 13.42
C ILE A 157 -34.48 -26.08 13.40
N ARG A 158 -34.23 -25.03 14.21
CA ARG A 158 -32.92 -24.34 14.26
C ARG A 158 -31.76 -25.27 14.61
N GLN A 159 -31.92 -26.20 15.55
CA GLN A 159 -30.84 -27.13 15.91
C GLN A 159 -30.67 -28.22 14.85
N LEU A 160 -31.78 -28.73 14.32
CA LEU A 160 -31.80 -29.73 13.25
C LEU A 160 -31.27 -29.20 11.91
N TRP A 161 -31.28 -27.88 11.68
CA TRP A 161 -30.69 -27.23 10.50
C TRP A 161 -29.17 -27.47 10.36
N ARG A 162 -28.48 -27.90 11.42
CA ARG A 162 -27.06 -28.28 11.32
C ARG A 162 -26.85 -29.47 10.36
N GLU A 163 -27.81 -30.39 10.26
CA GLU A 163 -27.71 -31.62 9.46
C GLU A 163 -27.96 -31.39 7.96
N LYS A 164 -26.93 -31.54 7.12
CA LYS A 164 -27.00 -31.22 5.67
C LYS A 164 -28.08 -32.01 4.91
N SER A 165 -28.36 -33.25 5.29
CA SER A 165 -29.45 -34.07 4.71
C SER A 165 -30.85 -33.58 5.11
N LEU A 166 -31.04 -33.13 6.36
CA LEU A 166 -32.34 -32.69 6.87
C LEU A 166 -32.67 -31.24 6.44
N ARG A 167 -31.67 -30.39 6.18
CA ARG A 167 -31.85 -29.07 5.56
C ARG A 167 -32.65 -29.16 4.26
N THR A 168 -32.28 -30.08 3.37
CA THR A 168 -32.95 -30.26 2.07
C THR A 168 -34.44 -30.55 2.25
N THR A 169 -34.79 -31.52 3.09
CA THR A 169 -36.21 -31.85 3.33
C THR A 169 -36.96 -30.73 4.08
N LEU A 170 -36.30 -29.95 4.94
CA LEU A 170 -36.93 -28.77 5.56
C LEU A 170 -37.21 -27.66 4.53
N MET A 171 -36.35 -27.48 3.52
CA MET A 171 -36.57 -26.56 2.41
C MET A 171 -37.68 -27.08 1.46
N GLU A 172 -37.67 -28.36 1.11
CA GLU A 172 -38.75 -29.01 0.32
C GLU A 172 -40.14 -28.86 0.96
N GLN A 173 -40.21 -28.75 2.30
CA GLN A 173 -41.45 -28.53 3.05
C GLN A 173 -41.77 -27.04 3.30
N GLY A 174 -41.05 -26.11 2.67
CA GLY A 174 -41.26 -24.66 2.75
C GLY A 174 -41.08 -24.06 4.14
N CYS A 175 -40.24 -24.68 4.99
CA CYS A 175 -40.09 -24.28 6.38
C CYS A 175 -39.49 -22.87 6.56
N VAL A 176 -38.66 -22.40 5.62
CA VAL A 176 -38.01 -21.08 5.75
C VAL A 176 -39.04 -19.98 5.49
N GLY A 177 -39.86 -20.14 4.45
CA GLY A 177 -40.90 -19.18 4.07
C GLY A 177 -41.97 -19.07 5.13
N LYS A 178 -42.32 -20.19 5.78
CA LYS A 178 -43.22 -20.19 6.95
C LYS A 178 -42.63 -19.47 8.16
N ILE A 179 -41.33 -19.66 8.45
CA ILE A 179 -40.64 -18.94 9.54
C ILE A 179 -40.58 -17.42 9.25
N ALA A 180 -40.31 -17.03 8.00
CA ALA A 180 -40.33 -15.62 7.58
C ALA A 180 -41.75 -15.02 7.61
N HIS A 181 -42.75 -15.75 7.12
CA HIS A 181 -44.16 -15.35 7.15
C HIS A 181 -44.68 -15.17 8.59
N LEU A 182 -44.24 -15.99 9.56
CA LEU A 182 -44.58 -15.77 10.97
C LEU A 182 -44.00 -14.46 11.52
N LEU A 183 -42.82 -14.02 11.07
CA LEU A 183 -42.30 -12.68 11.43
C LEU A 183 -43.22 -11.59 10.89
N VAL A 184 -43.59 -11.70 9.61
CA VAL A 184 -44.46 -10.74 8.90
C VAL A 184 -45.85 -10.67 9.53
N ARG A 185 -46.52 -11.82 9.72
CA ARG A 185 -47.88 -11.94 10.30
C ARG A 185 -47.98 -11.26 11.67
N PHE A 186 -46.99 -11.43 12.54
CA PHE A 186 -47.00 -10.82 13.87
C PHE A 186 -46.34 -9.41 13.93
N ALA A 187 -45.76 -8.93 12.82
CA ALA A 187 -45.26 -7.56 12.69
C ALA A 187 -46.24 -6.62 11.98
N GLN A 188 -47.17 -7.13 11.17
CA GLN A 188 -48.13 -6.32 10.43
C GLN A 188 -49.28 -5.78 11.32
N PHE A 189 -50.02 -4.83 10.77
CA PHE A 189 -51.30 -4.37 11.33
C PHE A 189 -52.42 -5.36 10.97
N ASP A 190 -53.25 -5.71 11.95
CA ASP A 190 -54.47 -6.47 11.70
C ASP A 190 -55.48 -5.57 10.98
N SER A 191 -55.80 -5.86 9.70
CA SER A 191 -56.85 -5.18 8.94
C SER A 191 -58.26 -5.42 9.49
N ASP A 192 -58.40 -6.42 10.36
CA ASP A 192 -59.67 -7.07 10.67
C ASP A 192 -60.35 -6.43 11.90
N THR A 193 -60.57 -5.11 11.82
CA THR A 193 -61.42 -4.36 12.77
C THR A 193 -62.63 -3.70 12.09
N GLU A 194 -63.10 -4.26 10.97
CA GLU A 194 -64.45 -3.96 10.48
C GLU A 194 -65.53 -4.64 11.36
N THR A 195 -66.58 -3.88 11.63
CA THR A 195 -67.72 -4.34 12.42
C THR A 195 -68.72 -5.09 11.52
N SER A 196 -69.28 -6.19 12.04
CA SER A 196 -70.34 -6.94 11.38
C SER A 196 -71.50 -6.04 10.94
N PRO A 197 -72.03 -6.24 9.73
CA PRO A 197 -73.34 -6.92 9.70
C PRO A 197 -73.39 -8.10 8.71
N GLN A 198 -74.54 -8.78 8.69
CA GLN A 198 -74.72 -10.09 8.06
C GLN A 198 -75.36 -10.01 6.65
N THR A 199 -75.39 -11.18 6.01
CA THR A 199 -76.28 -11.61 4.90
C THR A 199 -76.01 -11.12 3.47
N GLY A 200 -75.73 -12.09 2.59
CA GLY A 200 -76.51 -12.23 1.34
C GLY A 200 -75.74 -12.22 0.02
N THR A 201 -75.48 -13.42 -0.55
CA THR A 201 -75.40 -13.72 -2.01
C THR A 201 -74.30 -13.00 -2.85
N GLU A 202 -73.67 -13.60 -3.88
CA GLU A 202 -73.79 -14.94 -4.46
C GLU A 202 -72.45 -15.39 -5.11
N ARG A 203 -72.46 -16.53 -5.83
CA ARG A 203 -71.28 -17.12 -6.49
C ARG A 203 -70.94 -16.43 -7.81
N SER A 204 -69.66 -16.34 -8.16
CA SER A 204 -69.10 -17.10 -9.29
C SER A 204 -67.56 -17.04 -9.31
N ALA A 205 -66.93 -17.93 -10.06
CA ALA A 205 -65.49 -17.92 -10.36
C ALA A 205 -65.27 -17.81 -11.87
N ASN A 206 -64.16 -17.15 -12.27
CA ASN A 206 -63.20 -17.58 -13.31
C ASN A 206 -62.51 -16.40 -14.01
N GLY A 207 -61.23 -16.61 -14.36
CA GLY A 207 -60.59 -15.96 -15.52
C GLY A 207 -59.61 -14.83 -15.18
N PRO A 208 -58.38 -14.87 -15.71
CA PRO A 208 -57.43 -13.75 -15.63
C PRO A 208 -57.69 -12.73 -16.74
N TYR A 209 -57.17 -11.50 -16.60
CA TYR A 209 -56.21 -10.93 -17.55
C TYR A 209 -55.71 -9.52 -17.14
N GLN A 210 -54.46 -9.24 -17.54
CA GLN A 210 -53.85 -7.95 -17.91
C GLN A 210 -54.13 -6.65 -17.12
N SER A 211 -53.02 -6.00 -16.81
CA SER A 211 -52.92 -4.57 -16.52
C SER A 211 -53.43 -3.70 -17.68
N GLN A 212 -54.41 -2.84 -17.39
CA GLN A 212 -54.51 -1.51 -17.99
C GLN A 212 -55.20 -0.56 -16.99
N GLY A 213 -54.82 0.72 -17.02
CA GLY A 213 -55.18 1.67 -15.97
C GLY A 213 -56.63 2.16 -16.01
N CYS A 214 -57.15 2.59 -14.86
CA CYS A 214 -58.44 3.27 -14.77
C CYS A 214 -58.25 4.71 -14.28
N THR A 215 -58.76 5.66 -15.06
CA THR A 215 -58.89 7.07 -14.66
C THR A 215 -60.24 7.28 -13.98
N THR A 216 -60.26 7.73 -12.72
CA THR A 216 -61.49 8.23 -12.08
C THR A 216 -61.23 9.58 -11.41
N SER A 217 -61.90 10.61 -11.92
CA SER A 217 -61.90 11.97 -11.38
C SER A 217 -62.92 12.12 -10.24
N GLY A 218 -62.51 12.71 -9.12
CA GLY A 218 -63.39 13.05 -8.00
C GLY A 218 -62.58 13.65 -6.85
N GLY A 219 -62.33 14.95 -6.90
CA GLY A 219 -61.29 15.60 -6.08
C GLY A 219 -61.77 16.14 -4.73
N SER A 220 -60.84 16.19 -3.77
CA SER A 220 -60.98 16.96 -2.54
C SER A 220 -59.61 17.44 -2.03
N LYS A 221 -59.28 18.72 -2.30
CA LYS A 221 -58.15 19.50 -1.76
C LYS A 221 -56.75 18.87 -1.83
N ASP A 222 -55.94 19.37 -2.76
CA ASP A 222 -54.50 19.11 -2.81
C ASP A 222 -53.77 19.75 -1.62
N ASP A 223 -53.30 18.93 -0.68
CA ASP A 223 -52.12 19.29 0.11
C ASP A 223 -50.89 19.17 -0.82
N GLU A 224 -50.42 20.30 -1.34
CA GLU A 224 -49.26 20.35 -2.24
C GLU A 224 -48.01 19.74 -1.56
N GLU A 225 -47.68 18.49 -1.93
CA GLU A 225 -46.49 17.80 -1.45
C GLU A 225 -45.23 18.57 -1.86
N LYS A 226 -44.49 19.08 -0.86
CA LYS A 226 -43.31 19.92 -1.06
C LYS A 226 -42.03 19.10 -0.93
N VAL A 227 -41.17 19.23 -1.94
CA VAL A 227 -39.89 18.55 -2.07
C VAL A 227 -38.77 19.56 -1.78
N VAL A 228 -37.80 19.14 -0.97
CA VAL A 228 -36.57 19.91 -0.72
C VAL A 228 -35.56 19.64 -1.84
N LEU A 229 -35.20 20.67 -2.60
CA LEU A 229 -33.99 20.65 -3.43
C LEU A 229 -32.79 20.93 -2.53
N LYS A 230 -31.96 19.91 -2.30
CA LYS A 230 -30.68 20.07 -1.60
C LYS A 230 -29.59 20.45 -2.59
N HIS A 231 -28.82 21.48 -2.27
CA HIS A 231 -27.72 21.97 -3.10
C HIS A 231 -26.41 21.98 -2.32
N TRP A 232 -25.35 21.42 -2.90
CA TRP A 232 -24.05 21.23 -2.22
C TRP A 232 -23.37 22.53 -1.75
N HIS A 233 -23.73 23.67 -2.36
CA HIS A 233 -23.15 24.99 -2.06
C HIS A 233 -24.22 26.10 -1.86
N ALA A 234 -25.49 25.74 -1.60
CA ALA A 234 -26.58 26.72 -1.46
C ALA A 234 -27.67 26.21 -0.49
N PRO A 235 -28.42 27.10 0.18
CA PRO A 235 -29.46 26.69 1.13
C PRO A 235 -30.58 25.88 0.48
N ASP A 236 -31.07 24.88 1.23
CA ASP A 236 -32.16 23.97 0.84
C ASP A 236 -33.41 24.74 0.37
N ARG A 237 -33.93 24.40 -0.81
CA ARG A 237 -35.04 25.11 -1.46
C ARG A 237 -36.30 24.25 -1.60
N MET A 238 -37.39 24.66 -0.98
CA MET A 238 -38.70 24.03 -1.17
C MET A 238 -39.32 24.36 -2.54
N VAL A 239 -39.84 23.33 -3.22
CA VAL A 239 -40.71 23.43 -4.41
C VAL A 239 -41.81 22.37 -4.36
N THR A 240 -42.90 22.57 -5.11
CA THR A 240 -43.96 21.57 -5.24
C THR A 240 -43.50 20.35 -6.05
N LYS A 241 -44.07 19.17 -5.77
CA LYS A 241 -43.79 17.91 -6.47
C LYS A 241 -44.00 18.00 -7.99
N GLU A 242 -45.00 18.74 -8.45
CA GLU A 242 -45.19 19.03 -9.88
C GLU A 242 -44.04 19.84 -10.47
N LYS A 243 -43.59 20.90 -9.78
CA LYS A 243 -42.46 21.72 -10.22
C LYS A 243 -41.14 20.96 -10.21
N PHE A 244 -40.95 20.03 -9.26
CA PHE A 244 -39.87 19.06 -9.27
C PHE A 244 -39.95 18.15 -10.51
N ASN A 245 -41.11 17.52 -10.78
CA ASN A 245 -41.29 16.62 -11.93
C ASN A 245 -41.06 17.33 -13.28
N ASN A 246 -41.43 18.60 -13.38
CA ASN A 246 -41.17 19.41 -14.58
C ASN A 246 -39.70 19.88 -14.70
N ILE A 247 -38.94 19.94 -13.60
CA ILE A 247 -37.46 20.08 -13.65
C ILE A 247 -36.84 18.78 -14.16
N VAL A 248 -37.27 17.62 -13.66
CA VAL A 248 -36.77 16.30 -14.10
C VAL A 248 -37.02 16.07 -15.60
N ARG A 249 -38.24 16.29 -16.09
CA ARG A 249 -38.58 16.18 -17.52
C ARG A 249 -37.74 17.11 -18.42
N ASN A 250 -37.44 18.31 -17.95
CA ASN A 250 -36.58 19.25 -18.68
C ASN A 250 -35.08 18.87 -18.61
N MET A 251 -34.68 18.02 -17.66
CA MET A 251 -33.35 17.42 -17.62
C MET A 251 -33.22 16.18 -18.51
N GLU A 252 -34.27 15.35 -18.65
CA GLU A 252 -34.27 14.14 -19.50
C GLU A 252 -33.93 14.38 -20.98
N HIS A 253 -34.04 15.63 -21.46
CA HIS A 253 -33.64 16.04 -22.81
C HIS A 253 -32.27 16.75 -22.89
N SER A 254 -31.53 16.84 -21.78
CA SER A 254 -30.21 17.47 -21.69
C SER A 254 -29.11 16.42 -21.56
N GLN A 255 -28.03 16.56 -22.34
CA GLN A 255 -26.87 15.66 -22.31
C GLN A 255 -25.94 15.93 -21.09
N LEU A 256 -26.49 16.38 -19.95
CA LEU A 256 -25.79 16.89 -18.78
C LEU A 256 -26.41 16.42 -17.44
N CYS A 257 -27.14 15.29 -17.43
CA CYS A 257 -27.84 14.78 -16.24
C CYS A 257 -26.94 14.41 -15.05
N ASP A 258 -25.64 14.18 -15.26
CA ASP A 258 -24.73 13.67 -14.22
C ASP A 258 -24.32 14.69 -13.13
N ILE A 259 -24.75 15.95 -13.24
CA ILE A 259 -24.26 17.07 -12.42
C ILE A 259 -25.18 17.40 -11.22
N VAL A 260 -26.42 16.90 -11.17
CA VAL A 260 -27.33 17.15 -10.03
C VAL A 260 -27.95 15.84 -9.53
N GLY A 261 -27.77 15.55 -8.24
CA GLY A 261 -28.17 14.31 -7.59
C GLY A 261 -29.69 14.12 -7.37
N TYR A 262 -30.51 14.31 -8.40
CA TYR A 262 -31.95 14.09 -8.34
C TYR A 262 -32.35 12.62 -8.54
N GLN A 263 -31.88 11.75 -7.65
CA GLN A 263 -32.79 10.71 -7.20
C GLN A 263 -33.80 11.40 -6.27
N VAL A 264 -35.11 11.16 -6.50
CA VAL A 264 -36.14 11.60 -5.54
C VAL A 264 -35.72 11.11 -4.17
N ILE A 265 -35.49 12.03 -3.22
CA ILE A 265 -35.42 11.65 -1.82
C ILE A 265 -36.82 11.18 -1.47
N GLN A 266 -37.03 9.87 -1.53
CA GLN A 266 -38.17 9.24 -0.89
C GLN A 266 -38.08 9.63 0.59
N ASN A 267 -38.96 10.54 1.01
CA ASN A 267 -39.04 11.03 2.39
C ASN A 267 -39.25 9.87 3.38
N TYR A 268 -39.81 8.76 2.88
CA TYR A 268 -39.77 7.41 3.45
C TYR A 268 -38.40 7.06 4.05
N ARG A 269 -38.30 7.10 5.38
CA ARG A 269 -37.39 6.22 6.12
C ARG A 269 -38.11 4.87 6.26
N TRP A 270 -37.38 3.77 6.40
CA TRP A 270 -37.99 2.47 6.76
C TRP A 270 -38.66 2.52 8.14
N LYS A 271 -38.24 3.44 9.02
CA LYS A 271 -38.92 3.77 10.28
C LYS A 271 -40.37 4.26 10.07
N ASP A 272 -40.61 4.92 8.94
CA ASP A 272 -41.89 5.55 8.61
C ASP A 272 -42.80 4.60 7.79
N ARG A 273 -42.49 3.30 7.77
CA ARG A 273 -43.34 2.24 7.20
C ARG A 273 -44.63 2.13 8.04
N PRO A 274 -45.84 2.42 7.49
CA PRO A 274 -47.09 2.10 8.17
C PRO A 274 -47.41 0.59 8.13
N ASP A 275 -46.60 -0.19 7.39
CA ASP A 275 -46.81 -1.61 7.14
C ASP A 275 -46.48 -2.50 8.36
N PHE A 276 -45.66 -2.01 9.31
CA PHE A 276 -45.08 -2.81 10.40
C PHE A 276 -45.06 -2.10 11.76
N ARG A 277 -45.15 -2.89 12.84
CA ARG A 277 -45.03 -2.49 14.26
C ARG A 277 -44.09 -3.43 15.01
N LEU A 278 -43.63 -2.98 16.19
CA LEU A 278 -42.90 -3.83 17.15
C LEU A 278 -43.88 -4.69 17.98
N PRO A 279 -43.48 -5.89 18.43
CA PRO A 279 -44.33 -6.76 19.25
C PRO A 279 -44.53 -6.21 20.67
N GLU A 280 -45.79 -6.09 21.09
CA GLU A 280 -46.18 -5.53 22.40
C GLU A 280 -46.19 -6.56 23.54
N SER A 281 -46.33 -7.86 23.24
CA SER A 281 -46.49 -8.91 24.25
C SER A 281 -45.23 -9.75 24.43
N ASP A 282 -44.92 -10.12 25.68
CA ASP A 282 -43.78 -10.97 26.04
C ASP A 282 -43.74 -12.31 25.25
N GLU A 283 -44.90 -12.87 24.92
CA GLU A 283 -44.99 -14.07 24.08
C GLU A 283 -44.60 -13.81 22.62
N THR A 284 -45.00 -12.68 22.04
CA THR A 284 -44.63 -12.32 20.65
C THR A 284 -43.18 -11.84 20.57
N VAL A 285 -42.66 -11.16 21.59
CA VAL A 285 -41.21 -10.87 21.74
C VAL A 285 -40.39 -12.16 21.70
N LYS A 286 -40.80 -13.19 22.46
CA LYS A 286 -40.14 -14.52 22.46
C LYS A 286 -40.28 -15.26 21.12
N LEU A 287 -41.38 -15.05 20.39
CA LEU A 287 -41.55 -15.56 19.04
C LEU A 287 -40.59 -14.89 18.04
N PHE A 288 -40.50 -13.55 18.05
CA PHE A 288 -39.56 -12.77 17.23
C PHE A 288 -38.12 -13.19 17.50
N GLU A 289 -37.72 -13.33 18.78
CA GLU A 289 -36.40 -13.86 19.12
C GLU A 289 -36.15 -15.26 18.55
N SER A 290 -37.12 -16.18 18.67
CA SER A 290 -36.94 -17.56 18.19
C SER A 290 -36.83 -17.60 16.67
N VAL A 291 -37.70 -16.85 15.97
CA VAL A 291 -37.69 -16.67 14.52
C VAL A 291 -36.35 -16.08 14.05
N LEU A 292 -35.93 -14.92 14.58
CA LEU A 292 -34.70 -14.26 14.15
C LEU A 292 -33.45 -15.08 14.47
N LYS A 293 -33.40 -15.75 15.62
CA LYS A 293 -32.31 -16.69 15.95
C LYS A 293 -32.33 -17.92 15.02
N SER A 294 -33.48 -18.33 14.50
CA SER A 294 -33.59 -19.39 13.49
C SER A 294 -33.16 -18.92 12.11
N LEU A 295 -33.67 -17.77 11.64
CA LEU A 295 -33.25 -17.15 10.39
C LEU A 295 -31.75 -16.85 10.36
N GLN A 296 -31.14 -16.50 11.51
CA GLN A 296 -29.70 -16.32 11.65
C GLN A 296 -28.90 -17.62 11.39
N MET A 297 -29.45 -18.78 11.76
CA MET A 297 -28.86 -20.10 11.47
C MET A 297 -29.16 -20.53 10.02
N ILE A 298 -30.35 -20.22 9.52
CA ILE A 298 -30.78 -20.57 8.16
C ILE A 298 -29.98 -19.80 7.11
N THR A 299 -29.81 -18.48 7.27
CA THR A 299 -29.06 -17.62 6.34
C THR A 299 -27.55 -17.88 6.33
N THR A 300 -27.04 -18.79 7.17
CA THR A 300 -25.68 -19.32 6.98
C THR A 300 -25.56 -20.08 5.66
N THR A 301 -26.60 -20.80 5.24
CA THR A 301 -26.55 -21.57 4.00
C THR A 301 -26.77 -20.68 2.77
N VAL A 302 -25.72 -20.55 1.95
CA VAL A 302 -25.71 -19.82 0.69
C VAL A 302 -26.45 -20.64 -0.38
N VAL A 303 -27.77 -20.48 -0.44
CA VAL A 303 -28.67 -21.17 -1.38
C VAL A 303 -29.77 -20.22 -1.85
N GLN A 304 -30.00 -20.12 -3.16
CA GLN A 304 -31.04 -19.27 -3.75
C GLN A 304 -32.43 -19.48 -3.09
N GLN A 305 -32.87 -20.72 -2.89
CA GLN A 305 -34.17 -21.03 -2.29
C GLN A 305 -34.36 -20.40 -0.89
N VAL A 306 -33.30 -20.30 -0.08
CA VAL A 306 -33.36 -19.65 1.24
C VAL A 306 -33.60 -18.15 1.10
N VAL A 307 -33.03 -17.52 0.06
CA VAL A 307 -33.28 -16.11 -0.27
C VAL A 307 -34.72 -15.93 -0.77
N ASP A 308 -35.18 -16.81 -1.66
CA ASP A 308 -36.53 -16.80 -2.22
C ASP A 308 -37.60 -16.88 -1.13
N GLU A 309 -37.46 -17.84 -0.22
CA GLU A 309 -38.36 -18.06 0.91
C GLU A 309 -38.34 -16.93 1.95
N ILE A 310 -37.19 -16.29 2.21
CA ILE A 310 -37.11 -15.15 3.15
C ILE A 310 -37.64 -13.85 2.53
N TYR A 311 -37.49 -13.67 1.21
CA TYR A 311 -38.06 -12.53 0.48
C TYR A 311 -39.59 -12.58 0.50
N GLY A 312 -40.16 -13.75 0.19
CA GLY A 312 -41.61 -14.00 0.20
C GLY A 312 -42.38 -13.19 -0.85
N GLU A 313 -43.69 -13.06 -0.64
CA GLU A 313 -44.56 -12.30 -1.55
C GLU A 313 -44.18 -10.81 -1.53
N SER A 314 -43.90 -10.24 -2.71
CA SER A 314 -43.54 -8.83 -2.92
C SER A 314 -42.45 -8.28 -1.97
N GLY A 315 -41.51 -9.13 -1.52
CA GLY A 315 -40.41 -8.74 -0.64
C GLY A 315 -40.79 -8.48 0.81
N ALA A 316 -42.02 -8.82 1.24
CA ALA A 316 -42.56 -8.47 2.56
C ALA A 316 -41.67 -8.95 3.74
N GLY A 317 -41.10 -10.16 3.65
CA GLY A 317 -40.22 -10.70 4.69
C GLY A 317 -38.92 -9.92 4.84
N LEU A 318 -38.31 -9.52 3.72
CA LEU A 318 -37.08 -8.72 3.73
C LEU A 318 -37.34 -7.24 4.08
N HIS A 319 -38.49 -6.68 3.68
CA HIS A 319 -38.94 -5.37 4.16
C HIS A 319 -39.15 -5.35 5.69
N CYS A 320 -39.74 -6.42 6.27
CA CYS A 320 -39.90 -6.56 7.72
C CYS A 320 -38.54 -6.62 8.44
N LEU A 321 -37.56 -7.34 7.90
CA LEU A 321 -36.20 -7.37 8.44
C LEU A 321 -35.53 -5.98 8.37
N VAL A 322 -35.69 -5.25 7.26
CA VAL A 322 -35.15 -3.88 7.11
C VAL A 322 -35.79 -2.90 8.10
N TYR A 323 -37.09 -3.03 8.39
CA TYR A 323 -37.76 -2.29 9.46
C TYR A 323 -37.15 -2.59 10.84
N LEU A 324 -37.00 -3.88 11.20
CA LEU A 324 -36.42 -4.30 12.49
C LEU A 324 -34.94 -3.93 12.65
N CYS A 325 -34.17 -3.84 11.56
CA CYS A 325 -32.82 -3.26 11.57
C CYS A 325 -32.80 -1.75 11.87
N GLY A 326 -33.88 -1.03 11.51
CA GLY A 326 -34.00 0.40 11.76
C GLY A 326 -34.36 0.75 13.20
N GLU A 327 -35.17 -0.07 13.87
CA GLU A 327 -35.69 0.23 15.20
C GLU A 327 -34.77 -0.17 16.35
N THR A 328 -34.59 0.76 17.29
CA THR A 328 -33.77 0.60 18.50
C THR A 328 -34.45 -0.38 19.45
N SER A 329 -34.24 -1.66 19.17
CA SER A 329 -34.98 -2.80 19.73
C SER A 329 -34.03 -3.97 20.00
N PRO A 330 -34.38 -4.93 20.88
CA PRO A 330 -33.58 -6.15 21.09
C PRO A 330 -33.46 -7.03 19.83
N PHE A 331 -34.28 -6.76 18.81
CA PHE A 331 -34.28 -7.47 17.53
C PHE A 331 -33.26 -6.91 16.53
N ARG A 332 -32.72 -5.69 16.77
CA ARG A 332 -31.90 -4.95 15.81
C ARG A 332 -30.62 -5.71 15.42
N ALA A 333 -29.78 -6.06 16.39
CA ALA A 333 -28.55 -6.82 16.16
C ALA A 333 -28.78 -8.22 15.54
N LEU A 334 -29.87 -8.90 15.92
CA LEU A 334 -30.26 -10.18 15.32
C LEU A 334 -30.64 -10.02 13.84
N SER A 335 -31.47 -9.03 13.54
CA SER A 335 -31.95 -8.72 12.17
C SER A 335 -30.80 -8.26 11.29
N LEU A 336 -29.92 -7.39 11.81
CA LEU A 336 -28.72 -6.94 11.11
C LEU A 336 -27.80 -8.12 10.75
N LYS A 337 -27.63 -9.12 11.64
CA LYS A 337 -26.87 -10.33 11.31
C LYS A 337 -27.57 -11.21 10.25
N VAL A 338 -28.91 -11.30 10.25
CA VAL A 338 -29.67 -12.00 9.19
C VAL A 338 -29.47 -11.32 7.83
N VAL A 339 -29.61 -9.99 7.75
CA VAL A 339 -29.42 -9.25 6.49
C VAL A 339 -27.93 -9.23 6.07
N SER A 340 -27.00 -9.21 7.02
CA SER A 340 -25.56 -9.30 6.76
C SER A 340 -25.12 -10.68 6.25
N ASN A 341 -25.73 -11.76 6.73
CA ASN A 341 -25.57 -13.10 6.16
C ASN A 341 -26.11 -13.14 4.71
N LEU A 342 -27.31 -12.61 4.47
CA LEU A 342 -27.89 -12.53 3.12
C LEU A 342 -27.00 -11.73 2.16
N ALA A 343 -26.38 -10.63 2.61
CA ALA A 343 -25.47 -9.83 1.80
C ALA A 343 -24.19 -10.57 1.36
N ALA A 344 -23.87 -11.72 1.95
CA ALA A 344 -22.80 -12.61 1.50
C ALA A 344 -23.24 -13.60 0.40
N ASN A 345 -24.55 -13.77 0.16
CA ASN A 345 -25.07 -14.58 -0.93
C ASN A 345 -25.25 -13.72 -2.20
N PRO A 346 -24.58 -14.03 -3.33
CA PRO A 346 -24.80 -13.35 -4.61
C PRO A 346 -26.27 -13.29 -5.04
N ASP A 347 -27.04 -14.36 -4.82
CA ASP A 347 -28.44 -14.49 -5.25
C ASP A 347 -29.38 -13.51 -4.52
N ALA A 348 -28.93 -12.92 -3.41
CA ALA A 348 -29.70 -11.97 -2.62
C ALA A 348 -29.46 -10.51 -3.01
N ILE A 349 -28.40 -10.19 -3.76
CA ILE A 349 -27.92 -8.80 -3.93
C ILE A 349 -29.00 -7.90 -4.54
N ASP A 350 -29.69 -8.34 -5.60
CA ASP A 350 -30.74 -7.56 -6.26
C ASP A 350 -31.92 -7.27 -5.31
N ARG A 351 -32.34 -8.29 -4.54
CA ARG A 351 -33.46 -8.19 -3.59
C ARG A 351 -33.14 -7.33 -2.38
N LEU A 352 -31.90 -7.41 -1.87
CA LEU A 352 -31.40 -6.52 -0.82
C LEU A 352 -31.36 -5.06 -1.31
N THR A 353 -31.02 -4.87 -2.59
CA THR A 353 -30.99 -3.55 -3.24
C THR A 353 -32.39 -2.97 -3.38
N GLU A 354 -33.34 -3.74 -3.92
CA GLU A 354 -34.76 -3.38 -4.03
C GLU A 354 -35.40 -3.07 -2.67
N CYS A 355 -35.12 -3.89 -1.65
CA CYS A 355 -35.60 -3.67 -0.29
C CYS A 355 -34.95 -2.50 0.45
N GLY A 356 -34.02 -1.77 -0.19
CA GLY A 356 -33.45 -0.53 0.35
C GLY A 356 -32.38 -0.73 1.43
N VAL A 357 -31.78 -1.93 1.53
CA VAL A 357 -30.79 -2.29 2.57
C VAL A 357 -29.62 -1.31 2.62
N ILE A 358 -29.18 -0.79 1.47
CA ILE A 358 -28.11 0.21 1.38
C ILE A 358 -28.49 1.52 2.05
N LYS A 359 -29.73 2.01 1.87
CA LYS A 359 -30.21 3.23 2.54
C LYS A 359 -30.32 3.01 4.05
N MET A 360 -30.78 1.82 4.46
CA MET A 360 -30.86 1.41 5.86
C MET A 360 -29.49 1.37 6.55
N ALA A 361 -28.51 0.67 5.97
CA ALA A 361 -27.16 0.60 6.52
C ALA A 361 -26.45 1.97 6.51
N ALA A 362 -26.71 2.80 5.50
CA ALA A 362 -26.19 4.16 5.40
C ALA A 362 -26.64 5.07 6.56
N ASP A 363 -27.95 5.25 6.77
CA ASP A 363 -28.43 6.17 7.84
C ASP A 363 -28.14 5.61 9.24
N LEU A 364 -28.10 4.28 9.42
CA LEU A 364 -27.63 3.68 10.69
C LEU A 364 -26.18 4.08 10.98
N ILE A 365 -25.28 3.95 10.00
CA ILE A 365 -23.86 4.37 10.12
C ILE A 365 -23.72 5.88 10.35
N MET A 366 -24.60 6.70 9.77
CA MET A 366 -24.49 8.16 9.84
C MET A 366 -25.14 8.80 11.07
N TYR A 367 -26.24 8.23 11.57
CA TYR A 367 -27.13 8.91 12.51
C TYR A 367 -27.58 8.07 13.72
N ALA A 368 -27.33 6.75 13.77
CA ALA A 368 -27.77 5.91 14.88
C ALA A 368 -26.66 5.61 15.89
N SER A 369 -27.04 5.43 17.16
CA SER A 369 -26.19 4.78 18.16
C SER A 369 -26.21 3.27 17.95
N LEU A 370 -25.09 2.75 17.45
CA LEU A 370 -24.85 1.33 17.20
C LEU A 370 -23.85 0.76 18.22
N ASP A 371 -24.04 -0.49 18.62
CA ASP A 371 -22.98 -1.28 19.28
C ASP A 371 -21.94 -1.78 18.26
N ASP A 372 -20.83 -2.36 18.74
CA ASP A 372 -19.72 -2.77 17.87
C ASP A 372 -20.04 -3.98 16.97
N SER A 373 -21.01 -4.82 17.37
CA SER A 373 -21.54 -5.87 16.49
C SER A 373 -22.44 -5.29 15.39
N GLU A 374 -23.31 -4.34 15.75
CA GLU A 374 -24.21 -3.65 14.82
C GLU A 374 -23.44 -2.83 13.78
N LYS A 375 -22.37 -2.12 14.21
CA LYS A 375 -21.40 -1.47 13.31
C LYS A 375 -20.81 -2.50 12.35
N ARG A 376 -20.27 -3.62 12.86
CA ARG A 376 -19.64 -4.67 12.06
C ARG A 376 -20.60 -5.25 11.01
N TYR A 377 -21.87 -5.49 11.34
CA TYR A 377 -22.88 -5.95 10.37
C TYR A 377 -23.21 -4.87 9.32
N CYS A 378 -23.37 -3.60 9.71
CA CYS A 378 -23.63 -2.51 8.77
C CYS A 378 -22.46 -2.29 7.80
N ILE A 379 -21.23 -2.31 8.31
CA ILE A 379 -20.00 -2.23 7.51
C ILE A 379 -19.91 -3.42 6.55
N ASN A 380 -20.14 -4.64 7.03
CA ASN A 380 -20.11 -5.84 6.19
C ASN A 380 -21.13 -5.77 5.03
N MET A 381 -22.38 -5.39 5.31
CA MET A 381 -23.40 -5.18 4.27
C MET A 381 -22.97 -4.13 3.25
N MET A 382 -22.50 -2.96 3.71
CA MET A 382 -22.04 -1.88 2.84
C MET A 382 -20.86 -2.34 1.97
N CYS A 383 -19.90 -3.08 2.52
CA CYS A 383 -18.73 -3.58 1.82
C CYS A 383 -19.09 -4.62 0.74
N LEU A 384 -19.87 -5.65 1.09
CA LEU A 384 -20.22 -6.73 0.16
C LEU A 384 -21.07 -6.22 -1.01
N LEU A 385 -22.05 -5.35 -0.73
CA LEU A 385 -22.93 -4.79 -1.76
C LEU A 385 -22.20 -3.85 -2.73
N THR A 386 -20.98 -3.36 -2.44
CA THR A 386 -20.18 -2.53 -3.38
C THR A 386 -19.78 -3.25 -4.67
N LYS A 387 -19.91 -4.58 -4.75
CA LYS A 387 -19.60 -5.35 -5.97
C LYS A 387 -20.37 -4.84 -7.19
N GLU A 388 -21.63 -4.46 -6.99
CA GLU A 388 -22.51 -4.01 -8.08
C GLU A 388 -22.47 -2.50 -8.34
N ALA A 389 -22.52 -2.13 -9.61
CA ALA A 389 -22.38 -0.74 -10.06
C ALA A 389 -23.53 0.16 -9.58
N CYS A 390 -24.77 -0.34 -9.61
CA CYS A 390 -25.94 0.34 -9.08
C CYS A 390 -25.75 0.67 -7.59
N ASN A 391 -25.21 -0.28 -6.82
CA ASN A 391 -25.06 -0.22 -5.38
C ASN A 391 -23.98 0.78 -4.95
N ARG A 392 -22.85 0.84 -5.67
CA ARG A 392 -21.88 1.95 -5.55
C ARG A 392 -22.53 3.31 -5.79
N GLY A 393 -23.43 3.39 -6.76
CA GLY A 393 -24.26 4.58 -7.02
C GLY A 393 -25.17 4.95 -5.84
N HIS A 394 -25.86 3.98 -5.23
CA HIS A 394 -26.70 4.22 -4.04
C HIS A 394 -25.88 4.65 -2.82
N ILE A 395 -24.73 4.01 -2.56
CA ILE A 395 -23.82 4.37 -1.46
C ILE A 395 -23.30 5.81 -1.64
N ARG A 396 -22.91 6.19 -2.88
CA ARG A 396 -22.53 7.59 -3.19
C ARG A 396 -23.69 8.57 -2.97
N ARG A 397 -24.89 8.27 -3.48
CA ARG A 397 -26.06 9.18 -3.39
C ARG A 397 -26.64 9.31 -1.97
N SER A 398 -26.41 8.35 -1.08
CA SER A 398 -26.76 8.46 0.35
C SER A 398 -25.84 9.40 1.15
N GLY A 399 -24.68 9.78 0.61
CA GLY A 399 -23.65 10.53 1.35
C GLY A 399 -22.79 9.69 2.31
N ALA A 400 -23.19 8.45 2.60
CA ALA A 400 -22.50 7.57 3.55
C ALA A 400 -21.03 7.26 3.19
N LEU A 401 -20.62 7.47 1.94
CA LEU A 401 -19.23 7.29 1.49
C LEU A 401 -18.21 8.13 2.31
N GLN A 402 -18.62 9.30 2.82
CA GLN A 402 -17.79 10.13 3.71
C GLN A 402 -17.65 9.49 5.12
N SER A 403 -18.77 9.09 5.71
CA SER A 403 -18.81 8.41 7.02
C SER A 403 -18.12 7.04 6.98
N PHE A 404 -18.18 6.35 5.85
CA PHE A 404 -17.43 5.12 5.60
C PHE A 404 -15.91 5.36 5.60
N MET A 405 -15.42 6.47 5.02
CA MET A 405 -14.01 6.85 5.13
C MET A 405 -13.61 7.32 6.54
N LYS A 406 -14.54 7.89 7.32
CA LYS A 406 -14.33 8.16 8.74
C LYS A 406 -14.15 6.86 9.54
N ILE A 407 -15.00 5.86 9.32
CA ILE A 407 -14.85 4.51 9.88
C ILE A 407 -13.52 3.89 9.45
N ALA A 408 -13.17 3.92 8.16
CA ALA A 408 -11.89 3.41 7.65
C ALA A 408 -10.68 3.99 8.41
N LYS A 409 -10.68 5.31 8.67
CA LYS A 409 -9.64 5.98 9.46
C LYS A 409 -9.65 5.58 10.95
N GLN A 410 -10.79 5.25 11.53
CA GLN A 410 -10.92 4.82 12.93
C GLN A 410 -10.71 3.31 13.13
N SER A 411 -10.82 2.50 12.07
CA SER A 411 -10.61 1.05 12.12
C SER A 411 -9.16 0.68 12.40
N HIS A 412 -8.95 -0.24 13.35
CA HIS A 412 -7.66 -0.85 13.69
C HIS A 412 -7.66 -2.39 13.56
N GLU A 413 -8.82 -3.03 13.35
CA GLU A 413 -8.94 -4.49 13.18
C GLU A 413 -8.52 -4.88 11.75
N LYS A 414 -7.51 -5.75 11.58
CA LYS A 414 -7.00 -6.14 10.24
C LYS A 414 -8.11 -6.68 9.31
N ARG A 415 -9.05 -7.46 9.84
CA ARG A 415 -10.19 -8.05 9.12
C ARG A 415 -11.19 -7.00 8.66
N GLU A 416 -11.50 -6.00 9.50
CA GLU A 416 -12.32 -4.85 9.14
C GLU A 416 -11.63 -3.99 8.06
N GLN A 417 -10.34 -3.70 8.21
CA GLN A 417 -9.56 -2.96 7.22
C GLN A 417 -9.52 -3.68 5.86
N ALA A 418 -9.43 -5.02 5.85
CA ALA A 418 -9.50 -5.83 4.63
C ALA A 418 -10.88 -5.78 3.95
N MET A 419 -11.98 -5.85 4.72
CA MET A 419 -13.35 -5.67 4.22
C MET A 419 -13.54 -4.28 3.59
N ILE A 420 -13.03 -3.24 4.25
CA ILE A 420 -13.09 -1.85 3.76
C ILE A 420 -12.22 -1.68 2.50
N LEU A 421 -11.03 -2.27 2.46
CA LEU A 421 -10.16 -2.24 1.27
C LEU A 421 -10.79 -2.96 0.07
N TYR A 422 -11.45 -4.10 0.29
CA TYR A 422 -12.25 -4.79 -0.72
C TYR A 422 -13.33 -3.87 -1.31
N ALA A 423 -14.06 -3.16 -0.45
CA ALA A 423 -15.10 -2.22 -0.86
C ALA A 423 -14.54 -1.04 -1.68
N LEU A 424 -13.47 -0.41 -1.19
CA LEU A 424 -12.80 0.70 -1.86
C LEU A 424 -12.22 0.31 -3.23
N TYR A 425 -11.72 -0.92 -3.37
CA TYR A 425 -11.20 -1.44 -4.64
C TYR A 425 -12.28 -1.55 -5.74
N GLN A 426 -13.56 -1.70 -5.39
CA GLN A 426 -14.65 -1.70 -6.40
C GLN A 426 -14.93 -0.31 -6.97
N TYR A 427 -14.52 0.77 -6.30
CA TYR A 427 -14.63 2.13 -6.81
C TYR A 427 -13.46 2.54 -7.74
N ARG A 428 -12.47 1.67 -8.01
CA ARG A 428 -11.23 2.00 -8.77
C ARG A 428 -11.42 2.56 -10.20
N PHE A 429 -12.64 2.48 -10.73
CA PHE A 429 -13.06 3.02 -12.04
C PHE A 429 -14.23 4.02 -11.97
N ASP A 430 -14.72 4.37 -10.77
CA ASP A 430 -15.84 5.30 -10.54
C ASP A 430 -15.30 6.69 -10.21
N SER A 431 -15.26 7.59 -11.19
CA SER A 431 -14.62 8.90 -11.05
C SER A 431 -15.23 9.76 -9.95
N LEU A 432 -16.56 9.88 -9.91
CA LEU A 432 -17.28 10.69 -8.92
C LEU A 432 -17.07 10.14 -7.49
N SER A 433 -17.04 8.81 -7.32
CA SER A 433 -16.73 8.24 -6.01
C SER A 433 -15.27 8.48 -5.60
N ASN A 434 -14.31 8.38 -6.53
CA ASN A 434 -12.90 8.62 -6.21
C ASN A 434 -12.62 10.05 -5.75
N GLU A 435 -13.30 11.07 -6.33
CA GLU A 435 -13.18 12.46 -5.88
C GLU A 435 -13.66 12.64 -4.41
N ILE A 436 -14.78 12.01 -4.06
CA ILE A 436 -15.31 12.01 -2.67
C ILE A 436 -14.38 11.24 -1.73
N LEU A 437 -13.85 10.09 -2.16
CA LEU A 437 -12.92 9.28 -1.37
C LEU A 437 -11.59 10.03 -1.13
N LEU A 438 -11.04 10.69 -2.15
CA LEU A 438 -9.83 11.51 -2.06
C LEU A 438 -10.02 12.70 -1.11
N SER A 439 -11.11 13.47 -1.27
CA SER A 439 -11.41 14.60 -0.35
C SER A 439 -11.66 14.16 1.10
N ASN A 440 -11.91 12.87 1.33
CA ASN A 440 -12.06 12.28 2.66
C ASN A 440 -10.82 11.47 3.11
N GLY A 441 -9.70 11.56 2.39
CA GLY A 441 -8.39 11.04 2.80
C GLY A 441 -8.11 9.59 2.46
N LEU A 442 -8.57 9.11 1.29
CA LEU A 442 -8.26 7.78 0.77
C LEU A 442 -6.76 7.48 0.77
N VAL A 443 -5.90 8.41 0.35
CA VAL A 443 -4.45 8.15 0.25
C VAL A 443 -3.87 7.89 1.64
N SER A 444 -4.25 8.68 2.65
CA SER A 444 -3.78 8.50 4.04
C SER A 444 -4.14 7.11 4.61
N PHE A 445 -5.33 6.58 4.30
CA PHE A 445 -5.75 5.25 4.75
C PHE A 445 -4.94 4.13 4.06
N LEU A 446 -4.76 4.22 2.74
CA LEU A 446 -4.00 3.23 1.96
C LEU A 446 -2.50 3.25 2.34
N VAL A 447 -1.92 4.44 2.56
CA VAL A 447 -0.53 4.60 3.05
C VAL A 447 -0.36 4.02 4.46
N ARG A 448 -1.36 4.13 5.34
CA ARG A 448 -1.33 3.50 6.67
C ARG A 448 -1.31 1.97 6.58
N ILE A 449 -2.14 1.37 5.71
CA ILE A 449 -2.11 -0.08 5.46
C ILE A 449 -0.72 -0.52 4.97
N LEU A 450 -0.14 0.19 3.99
CA LEU A 450 1.20 -0.11 3.49
C LEU A 450 2.28 -0.03 4.57
N ASN A 451 2.27 1.01 5.41
CA ASN A 451 3.24 1.14 6.50
C ASN A 451 3.11 0.03 7.56
N GLY A 452 1.89 -0.45 7.84
CA GLY A 452 1.69 -1.64 8.68
C GLY A 452 2.37 -2.88 8.10
N ILE A 453 2.18 -3.14 6.79
CA ILE A 453 2.78 -4.31 6.11
C ILE A 453 4.30 -4.18 6.01
N ILE A 454 4.84 -2.96 5.82
CA ILE A 454 6.29 -2.69 5.79
C ILE A 454 6.92 -2.90 7.17
N ALA A 455 6.22 -2.58 8.27
CA ALA A 455 6.70 -2.82 9.62
C ALA A 455 6.74 -4.31 10.00
N GLU A 456 5.96 -5.15 9.31
CA GLU A 456 5.85 -6.60 9.57
C GLU A 456 6.77 -7.47 8.68
N LYS A 457 7.56 -6.88 7.75
CA LYS A 457 8.42 -7.62 6.81
C LYS A 457 9.90 -7.23 6.86
N GLU A 458 10.77 -8.22 7.01
CA GLU A 458 12.22 -8.06 6.84
C GLU A 458 12.65 -8.02 5.37
N VAL A 459 13.86 -7.52 5.10
CA VAL A 459 14.32 -7.13 3.76
C VAL A 459 15.19 -8.21 3.11
N ALA A 460 14.58 -9.06 2.26
CA ALA A 460 15.27 -10.09 1.48
C ALA A 460 15.41 -9.71 -0.01
N HIS A 461 16.59 -9.23 -0.41
CA HIS A 461 16.92 -8.94 -1.83
C HIS A 461 17.73 -10.08 -2.48
N ILE A 462 17.43 -10.35 -3.75
CA ILE A 462 18.17 -11.33 -4.58
C ILE A 462 19.58 -10.78 -4.92
N ARG A 463 20.59 -11.64 -4.77
CA ARG A 463 21.98 -11.41 -5.21
C ARG A 463 22.13 -11.84 -6.67
N HIS A 464 23.01 -11.19 -7.44
CA HIS A 464 23.20 -11.56 -8.86
C HIS A 464 23.55 -13.04 -9.06
N ASP A 465 24.37 -13.60 -8.15
CA ASP A 465 24.84 -14.99 -8.23
C ASP A 465 23.69 -16.00 -8.07
N GLU A 466 22.58 -15.63 -7.40
CA GLU A 466 21.38 -16.46 -7.21
C GLU A 466 20.52 -16.50 -8.48
N GLU A 467 20.37 -15.36 -9.17
CA GLU A 467 19.62 -15.29 -10.43
C GLU A 467 20.39 -15.96 -11.59
N GLU A 468 21.73 -15.89 -11.61
CA GLU A 468 22.55 -16.69 -12.51
C GLU A 468 22.44 -18.19 -12.20
N SER A 469 22.41 -18.59 -10.91
CA SER A 469 22.25 -20.00 -10.51
C SER A 469 20.87 -20.59 -10.89
N GLN A 470 19.81 -19.78 -10.88
CA GLN A 470 18.48 -20.20 -11.31
C GLN A 470 18.31 -20.26 -12.84
N ARG A 471 19.16 -19.57 -13.62
CA ARG A 471 19.10 -19.58 -15.10
C ARG A 471 20.10 -20.54 -15.74
N ASN A 472 21.28 -20.72 -15.16
CA ASN A 472 22.37 -21.53 -15.72
C ASN A 472 22.65 -22.76 -14.85
N GLY A 473 21.97 -23.87 -15.14
CA GLY A 473 22.29 -25.20 -14.62
C GLY A 473 23.58 -25.80 -15.21
N GLY A 474 24.68 -25.05 -15.18
CA GLY A 474 25.95 -25.39 -15.82
C GLY A 474 27.06 -24.41 -15.42
N GLY A 475 27.73 -24.68 -14.29
CA GLY A 475 28.74 -23.79 -13.74
C GLY A 475 30.06 -23.81 -14.52
N HIS A 476 30.56 -22.63 -14.89
CA HIS A 476 31.96 -22.34 -15.22
C HIS A 476 32.33 -20.98 -14.60
N SER A 477 33.38 -20.92 -13.79
CA SER A 477 33.78 -19.69 -13.09
C SER A 477 34.73 -18.84 -13.94
N ALA A 478 34.45 -17.53 -14.02
CA ALA A 478 35.28 -16.55 -14.72
C ALA A 478 35.99 -15.60 -13.75
N SER A 479 37.23 -15.23 -14.08
CA SER A 479 38.18 -14.52 -13.20
C SER A 479 37.66 -13.16 -12.65
N VAL A 480 38.14 -12.81 -11.47
CA VAL A 480 37.59 -11.75 -10.60
C VAL A 480 37.73 -10.33 -11.20
N PHE A 481 38.82 -10.04 -11.93
CA PHE A 481 39.17 -8.67 -12.33
C PHE A 481 38.42 -8.10 -13.54
N SER A 482 37.81 -8.94 -14.39
CA SER A 482 36.93 -8.47 -15.48
C SER A 482 35.73 -7.63 -14.97
N LYS A 483 35.36 -7.81 -13.69
CA LYS A 483 34.11 -7.30 -13.10
C LYS A 483 34.16 -5.85 -12.58
N ARG A 484 35.23 -5.06 -12.83
CA ARG A 484 35.19 -3.57 -12.64
C ARG A 484 34.60 -2.83 -13.87
N ARG A 485 34.85 -3.27 -15.10
CA ARG A 485 34.39 -2.57 -16.33
C ARG A 485 32.90 -2.78 -16.68
N SER A 486 32.21 -3.71 -16.01
CA SER A 486 30.84 -4.13 -16.39
C SER A 486 29.77 -3.04 -16.22
N HIS A 487 29.82 -2.23 -15.15
CA HIS A 487 28.73 -1.29 -14.83
C HIS A 487 28.59 -0.09 -15.79
N TYR A 488 29.63 0.27 -16.56
CA TYR A 488 29.56 1.34 -17.55
C TYR A 488 29.35 0.82 -19.00
N ALA A 489 29.65 -0.45 -19.29
CA ALA A 489 29.66 -1.00 -20.64
C ALA A 489 28.28 -1.15 -21.33
N LYS A 490 27.16 -0.86 -20.64
CA LYS A 490 25.79 -0.93 -21.17
C LYS A 490 25.13 0.42 -21.50
N ALA A 491 25.79 1.55 -21.25
CA ALA A 491 25.29 2.88 -21.63
C ALA A 491 26.44 3.74 -22.18
N GLY A 492 26.60 3.77 -23.51
CA GLY A 492 27.64 4.61 -24.14
C GLY A 492 28.27 4.12 -25.45
N LYS A 493 27.90 2.95 -26.01
CA LYS A 493 28.38 2.53 -27.34
C LYS A 493 27.68 3.28 -28.47
N LEU A 494 28.12 4.51 -28.74
CA LEU A 494 27.88 5.21 -30.01
C LEU A 494 29.10 6.06 -30.36
N ARG A 495 29.92 5.61 -31.32
CA ARG A 495 31.10 6.37 -31.78
C ARG A 495 30.66 7.53 -32.68
N ARG A 496 31.23 8.71 -32.45
CA ARG A 496 30.97 9.92 -33.26
C ARG A 496 31.57 9.86 -34.68
N SER A 497 32.47 8.90 -34.94
CA SER A 497 33.03 8.62 -36.27
C SER A 497 32.00 8.17 -37.29
N ASP A 498 30.97 7.44 -36.85
CA ASP A 498 30.11 6.64 -37.73
C ASP A 498 28.89 7.44 -38.23
N LEU A 499 28.86 8.75 -37.93
CA LEU A 499 27.79 9.70 -38.29
C LEU A 499 28.22 10.78 -39.30
N LEU A 500 29.45 10.72 -39.83
CA LEU A 500 29.99 11.74 -40.76
C LEU A 500 29.94 11.34 -42.25
N PHE A 501 29.56 10.10 -42.58
CA PHE A 501 29.26 9.67 -43.94
C PHE A 501 27.99 8.80 -43.98
N HIS A 502 26.82 9.43 -44.10
CA HIS A 502 25.70 8.99 -44.96
C HIS A 502 24.52 9.96 -44.85
N TYR A 503 24.51 11.00 -45.69
CA TYR A 503 23.29 11.76 -46.01
C TYR A 503 23.08 11.70 -47.52
N LYS A 504 21.82 11.55 -47.97
CA LYS A 504 21.38 11.23 -49.34
C LYS A 504 21.65 9.79 -49.82
N SER A 505 20.62 8.95 -49.74
CA SER A 505 20.07 8.22 -50.90
C SER A 505 18.64 7.77 -50.60
N GLY A 506 17.86 7.44 -51.64
CA GLY A 506 16.40 7.24 -51.55
C GLY A 506 15.95 5.79 -51.32
N ASN A 507 14.63 5.57 -51.46
CA ASN A 507 13.95 4.29 -51.26
C ASN A 507 14.53 3.11 -52.08
N GLY A 508 14.56 1.93 -51.46
CA GLY A 508 14.12 0.70 -52.12
C GLY A 508 15.04 -0.54 -52.04
N TYR A 509 14.39 -1.70 -52.17
CA TYR A 509 14.91 -3.05 -52.45
C TYR A 509 15.49 -3.91 -51.31
N HIS A 510 15.04 -5.17 -51.33
CA HIS A 510 15.48 -6.38 -50.60
C HIS A 510 15.49 -6.34 -49.06
N LEU A 511 14.93 -7.30 -48.32
CA LEU A 511 14.25 -8.58 -48.65
C LEU A 511 15.05 -9.57 -49.54
N GLN A 512 15.98 -10.31 -48.92
CA GLN A 512 15.98 -11.79 -48.97
C GLN A 512 16.90 -12.38 -47.87
N GLN A 513 16.68 -13.66 -47.54
CA GLN A 513 17.40 -14.46 -46.53
C GLN A 513 17.11 -14.03 -45.05
N GLN A 514 16.87 -14.94 -44.10
CA GLN A 514 16.84 -16.40 -44.16
C GLN A 514 15.73 -16.96 -43.25
N GLN A 515 14.77 -17.69 -43.82
CA GLN A 515 13.81 -18.53 -43.08
C GLN A 515 14.03 -20.00 -43.45
N GLN A 516 14.55 -20.76 -42.50
CA GLN A 516 14.72 -22.22 -42.45
C GLN A 516 15.28 -22.48 -41.03
N GLN A 517 14.73 -23.35 -40.18
CA GLN A 517 13.59 -24.28 -40.23
C GLN A 517 12.69 -23.95 -38.99
N GLN A 518 11.47 -24.47 -38.78
CA GLN A 518 10.87 -25.75 -39.16
C GLN A 518 9.33 -25.61 -39.24
N GLN A 519 8.64 -26.47 -39.98
CA GLN A 519 7.16 -26.51 -40.08
C GLN A 519 6.60 -27.82 -39.48
N GLN A 520 5.26 -27.88 -39.37
CA GLN A 520 4.38 -29.03 -39.03
C GLN A 520 3.99 -29.08 -37.54
N GLN A 521 2.72 -29.26 -37.15
CA GLN A 521 1.39 -29.32 -37.81
C GLN A 521 0.36 -28.75 -36.77
N SER A 522 -0.89 -28.38 -37.05
CA SER A 522 -1.82 -28.65 -38.16
C SER A 522 -2.72 -27.43 -38.46
N GLN A 523 -3.70 -27.56 -39.37
CA GLN A 523 -4.67 -26.51 -39.75
C GLN A 523 -6.08 -26.88 -39.27
N HIS A 524 -6.98 -25.92 -39.06
CA HIS A 524 -8.38 -25.99 -39.56
C HIS A 524 -9.07 -24.60 -39.52
N HIS A 525 -9.87 -24.30 -40.56
CA HIS A 525 -10.85 -23.18 -40.78
C HIS A 525 -10.51 -21.75 -40.28
N LYS A 526 -10.41 -20.68 -41.09
CA LYS A 526 -11.13 -20.16 -42.30
C LYS A 526 -12.58 -19.69 -42.13
N ALA A 527 -12.75 -18.39 -41.86
CA ALA A 527 -13.65 -17.43 -42.57
C ALA A 527 -13.22 -15.99 -42.16
N ALA A 528 -12.83 -15.06 -43.04
CA ALA A 528 -13.59 -14.34 -44.07
C ALA A 528 -14.60 -13.32 -43.49
N LYS A 529 -14.62 -12.01 -43.84
CA LYS A 529 -13.98 -11.30 -44.98
C LYS A 529 -13.87 -9.76 -44.81
N GLN A 530 -12.72 -9.21 -45.23
CA GLN A 530 -12.52 -7.99 -46.07
C GLN A 530 -13.30 -6.68 -45.81
N SER A 531 -12.57 -5.57 -45.55
CA SER A 531 -12.23 -4.53 -46.56
C SER A 531 -11.44 -3.34 -45.95
N LYS A 532 -11.01 -2.33 -46.72
CA LYS A 532 -9.79 -2.30 -47.58
C LYS A 532 -9.41 -0.82 -47.89
N LEU A 533 -8.12 -0.56 -48.19
CA LEU A 533 -7.57 0.62 -48.91
C LEU A 533 -7.41 1.98 -48.19
N ASP A 534 -6.16 2.18 -47.73
CA ASP A 534 -5.20 3.24 -48.10
C ASP A 534 -5.31 4.74 -47.69
N PRO A 535 -4.14 5.41 -47.45
CA PRO A 535 -4.01 6.82 -47.09
C PRO A 535 -3.55 7.73 -48.27
N TYR A 536 -3.18 8.97 -47.93
CA TYR A 536 -2.75 10.12 -48.76
C TYR A 536 -3.85 10.97 -49.41
N CYS A 537 -3.98 12.20 -48.92
CA CYS A 537 -3.79 13.41 -49.72
C CYS A 537 -3.38 14.59 -48.82
N SER A 538 -2.70 15.59 -49.40
CA SER A 538 -2.16 16.77 -48.70
C SER A 538 -3.14 17.95 -48.71
N ALA A 539 -2.85 18.98 -47.90
CA ALA A 539 -3.60 20.24 -47.87
C ALA A 539 -3.33 21.14 -49.10
N PRO A 540 -4.20 22.14 -49.33
CA PRO A 540 -3.83 23.39 -50.00
C PRO A 540 -4.06 24.63 -49.11
N GLU A 541 -2.97 25.38 -48.94
CA GLU A 541 -2.79 26.85 -49.10
C GLU A 541 -3.85 27.89 -48.65
N SER A 542 -3.33 29.02 -48.13
CA SER A 542 -4.06 30.23 -47.70
C SER A 542 -4.46 31.16 -48.86
N PRO A 543 -5.18 32.26 -48.57
CA PRO A 543 -4.57 33.55 -48.95
C PRO A 543 -4.61 34.69 -47.90
N GLU A 544 -3.72 35.64 -48.17
CA GLU A 544 -3.20 36.82 -47.46
C GLU A 544 -4.16 37.91 -46.89
N SER A 545 -3.52 38.91 -46.24
CA SER A 545 -4.02 40.23 -45.79
C SER A 545 -4.85 40.29 -44.49
N GLY A 546 -4.82 41.37 -43.69
CA GLY A 546 -3.90 42.52 -43.72
C GLY A 546 -4.31 43.70 -42.81
N SER A 547 -3.37 44.22 -42.01
CA SER A 547 -3.33 45.54 -41.32
C SER A 547 -4.51 46.07 -40.46
N SER A 548 -4.22 46.29 -39.18
CA SER A 548 -4.59 47.46 -38.34
C SER A 548 -5.92 48.25 -38.51
N GLY A 549 -6.65 48.41 -37.39
CA GLY A 549 -6.79 49.75 -36.77
C GLY A 549 -8.16 50.48 -36.81
N TYR A 550 -8.48 51.08 -35.65
CA TYR A 550 -9.37 52.23 -35.40
C TYR A 550 -10.90 52.17 -35.69
N ALA A 551 -11.63 52.22 -34.56
CA ALA A 551 -12.68 53.20 -34.25
C ALA A 551 -14.06 53.23 -34.98
N SER A 552 -15.06 52.76 -34.23
CA SER A 552 -16.21 53.56 -33.75
C SER A 552 -17.45 53.83 -34.62
N THR A 553 -18.59 53.71 -33.91
CA THR A 553 -19.88 54.44 -34.06
C THR A 553 -20.77 54.22 -35.30
N SER A 554 -22.11 54.24 -35.22
CA SER A 554 -23.09 53.94 -34.13
C SER A 554 -24.52 54.22 -34.62
N TYR A 555 -25.51 53.38 -34.30
CA TYR A 555 -26.94 53.77 -34.18
C TYR A 555 -27.68 52.85 -33.18
N GLY A 556 -28.60 53.42 -32.37
CA GLY A 556 -29.51 52.72 -31.43
C GLY A 556 -30.97 53.16 -31.65
N PRO A 557 -31.91 53.16 -30.67
CA PRO A 557 -31.87 52.77 -29.23
C PRO A 557 -32.63 51.43 -28.95
N SER A 558 -32.72 50.81 -27.76
CA SER A 558 -32.33 51.10 -26.35
C SER A 558 -33.41 51.67 -25.38
N VAL A 559 -34.08 50.78 -24.63
CA VAL A 559 -34.88 51.01 -23.38
C VAL A 559 -34.49 49.85 -22.41
N ARG A 560 -33.70 50.04 -21.34
CA ARG A 560 -33.99 50.55 -19.97
C ARG A 560 -34.88 49.61 -19.13
N SER A 561 -34.64 49.29 -17.83
CA SER A 561 -33.86 49.95 -16.74
C SER A 561 -33.11 48.93 -15.81
N PRO A 562 -32.89 49.15 -14.47
CA PRO A 562 -31.72 49.76 -13.79
C PRO A 562 -30.89 48.77 -12.88
N SER A 563 -29.55 48.77 -12.77
CA SER A 563 -28.56 49.63 -12.02
C SER A 563 -28.75 49.70 -10.47
N THR A 564 -27.74 49.71 -9.57
CA THR A 564 -26.26 50.01 -9.54
C THR A 564 -25.45 48.87 -8.80
N SER A 565 -24.11 48.75 -8.58
CA SER A 565 -22.83 49.55 -8.55
C SER A 565 -22.59 50.44 -7.29
N VAL A 566 -21.41 50.64 -6.66
CA VAL A 566 -19.92 50.44 -6.89
C VAL A 566 -19.28 49.86 -5.56
N GLY A 567 -17.99 49.61 -5.20
CA GLY A 567 -16.57 49.82 -5.63
C GLY A 567 -15.83 50.98 -4.88
N SER A 568 -14.52 51.02 -4.51
CA SER A 568 -13.32 50.13 -4.69
C SER A 568 -12.14 50.50 -3.71
N SER A 569 -10.98 49.80 -3.76
CA SER A 569 -9.74 49.90 -2.89
C SER A 569 -8.62 50.87 -3.42
N PRO A 570 -7.38 51.03 -2.83
CA PRO A 570 -6.77 50.86 -1.47
C PRO A 570 -5.96 52.17 -1.05
N PRO A 571 -4.65 52.28 -0.61
CA PRO A 571 -3.71 51.52 0.28
C PRO A 571 -2.83 52.35 1.31
N ARG A 572 -2.08 51.65 2.22
CA ARG A 572 -0.81 51.99 2.96
C ARG A 572 -0.79 52.95 4.20
N MET A 573 0.31 52.82 4.98
CA MET A 573 0.71 53.36 6.33
C MET A 573 1.48 54.72 6.24
N PRO A 574 1.99 55.41 7.32
CA PRO A 574 2.12 55.09 8.77
C PRO A 574 1.87 56.26 9.80
N GLU A 575 2.28 56.03 11.07
CA GLU A 575 2.79 56.97 12.12
C GLU A 575 1.87 57.94 12.95
N ASP A 576 1.95 57.72 14.28
CA ASP A 576 2.20 58.62 15.45
C ASP A 576 1.20 59.66 16.07
N GLU A 577 0.96 59.42 17.37
CA GLU A 577 0.83 60.33 18.56
C GLU A 577 -0.37 61.29 18.84
N ALA A 578 -0.51 61.58 20.16
CA ALA A 578 -1.17 62.73 20.84
C ALA A 578 -2.69 62.70 21.24
N PHE A 579 -2.95 62.12 22.43
CA PHE A 579 -3.55 62.75 23.65
C PHE A 579 -4.91 63.50 23.69
N GLU A 580 -5.63 63.28 24.82
CA GLU A 580 -6.53 64.20 25.58
C GLU A 580 -7.89 64.67 24.97
N ASP A 581 -9.00 64.83 25.74
CA ASP A 581 -9.25 64.46 27.16
C ASP A 581 -10.75 64.22 27.51
N ASP A 582 -10.94 63.67 28.72
CA ASP A 582 -12.09 63.37 29.59
C ASP A 582 -13.50 64.00 29.37
N THR A 583 -14.52 63.16 29.63
CA THR A 583 -15.54 63.25 30.73
C THR A 583 -16.76 62.32 30.42
N GLU A 584 -17.45 61.64 31.34
CA GLU A 584 -17.44 61.61 32.83
C GLU A 584 -18.06 60.28 33.39
N VAL A 585 -17.69 59.91 34.64
CA VAL A 585 -18.49 59.17 35.68
C VAL A 585 -19.07 57.73 35.39
N TYR A 586 -18.46 56.67 35.95
CA TYR A 586 -18.87 56.02 37.25
C TYR A 586 -18.16 54.67 37.57
N SER A 587 -17.67 54.51 38.80
CA SER A 587 -17.17 53.27 39.46
C SER A 587 -16.78 53.61 40.92
N PRO A 588 -16.25 52.71 41.81
CA PRO A 588 -16.13 51.24 41.79
C PRO A 588 -16.55 50.57 43.15
N VAL A 589 -15.99 49.40 43.49
CA VAL A 589 -15.64 48.85 44.84
C VAL A 589 -16.40 47.61 45.41
N CYS A 590 -15.62 46.52 45.50
CA CYS A 590 -15.51 45.39 46.47
C CYS A 590 -16.68 44.48 46.93
N SER A 591 -16.28 43.21 47.10
CA SER A 591 -16.79 42.14 47.98
C SER A 591 -16.03 42.13 49.32
N ASP A 592 -16.59 41.55 50.39
CA ASP A 592 -15.84 41.37 51.66
C ASP A 592 -16.31 40.21 52.59
N HIS A 593 -15.53 39.97 53.66
CA HIS A 593 -15.65 39.03 54.81
C HIS A 593 -15.13 37.58 54.62
N GLU A 594 -14.38 36.90 55.52
CA GLU A 594 -13.74 37.09 56.87
C GLU A 594 -12.83 35.81 57.11
N GLN A 595 -11.87 35.54 58.03
CA GLN A 595 -10.97 36.12 59.08
C GLN A 595 -10.12 34.92 59.63
N GLU A 596 -9.08 34.91 60.51
CA GLU A 596 -7.95 35.73 61.05
C GLU A 596 -7.15 34.78 62.03
N ASP A 597 -5.84 34.86 62.35
CA ASP A 597 -4.63 35.26 61.61
C ASP A 597 -3.51 34.17 61.84
N GLU A 598 -2.34 34.27 62.52
CA GLU A 598 -1.51 35.32 63.14
C GLU A 598 -0.02 34.83 63.26
N THR A 599 0.99 35.68 63.00
CA THR A 599 2.46 35.49 63.24
C THR A 599 3.23 34.31 62.55
N VAL A 600 4.57 34.17 62.54
CA VAL A 600 5.79 35.02 62.28
C VAL A 600 7.05 34.26 62.80
N GLU A 601 8.24 34.51 62.21
CA GLU A 601 9.61 34.07 62.61
C GLU A 601 10.06 32.59 62.42
N GLY A 602 11.39 32.31 62.35
CA GLY A 602 11.86 30.98 62.80
C GLY A 602 13.20 30.28 62.43
N HIS A 603 14.09 30.75 61.55
CA HIS A 603 15.45 30.12 61.31
C HIS A 603 15.53 28.67 60.75
N GLY A 604 16.76 28.19 60.44
CA GLY A 604 17.06 26.90 59.77
C GLY A 604 17.46 25.72 60.69
N THR A 605 17.84 24.52 60.21
CA THR A 605 19.12 24.27 59.50
C THR A 605 19.29 22.80 59.01
N ASN A 606 20.34 22.53 58.23
CA ASN A 606 21.07 21.24 58.06
C ASN A 606 20.44 20.02 57.33
N ALA A 607 20.64 20.00 56.00
CA ALA A 607 21.60 19.15 55.27
C ALA A 607 21.86 17.64 55.61
N SER A 608 22.20 16.90 54.53
CA SER A 608 22.79 15.55 54.47
C SER A 608 21.86 14.34 54.73
N GLY A 609 21.98 13.18 54.05
CA GLY A 609 22.79 12.88 52.86
C GLY A 609 23.20 11.40 52.70
N THR A 610 22.94 10.82 51.52
CA THR A 610 23.70 9.74 50.83
C THR A 610 23.92 8.33 51.45
N VAL A 611 23.76 7.32 50.56
CA VAL A 611 24.62 6.12 50.35
C VAL A 611 24.26 4.74 50.98
N GLU A 612 23.97 3.81 50.05
CA GLU A 612 24.21 2.34 49.96
C GLU A 612 23.70 1.28 50.96
N ARG A 613 23.17 0.18 50.35
CA ARG A 613 23.41 -1.29 50.54
C ARG A 613 23.70 -1.84 51.96
N VAL A 614 23.21 -3.03 52.36
CA VAL A 614 23.64 -4.37 51.87
C VAL A 614 22.65 -5.50 52.29
N ARG A 615 22.64 -6.60 51.51
CA ARG A 615 22.25 -8.03 51.74
C ARG A 615 22.06 -8.52 53.20
N ALA A 616 21.34 -9.62 53.51
CA ALA A 616 20.37 -10.52 52.83
C ALA A 616 19.88 -11.63 53.80
N SER A 617 19.02 -12.59 53.36
CA SER A 617 18.77 -13.96 53.91
C SER A 617 18.17 -14.07 55.34
N ASN A 618 17.16 -14.91 55.68
CA ASN A 618 16.70 -16.21 55.14
C ASN A 618 15.19 -16.50 55.41
N ASP A 619 14.68 -17.53 54.74
CA ASP A 619 13.43 -18.31 54.94
C ASP A 619 13.38 -19.17 56.23
N PRO A 620 12.30 -19.94 56.54
CA PRO A 620 10.87 -19.86 56.12
C PRO A 620 9.86 -20.02 57.29
N LYS A 621 8.54 -19.99 57.02
CA LYS A 621 7.56 -20.97 57.56
C LYS A 621 6.14 -20.87 56.96
N ASP A 622 5.41 -21.99 57.08
CA ASP A 622 4.11 -22.28 56.48
C ASP A 622 2.91 -21.80 57.33
N GLU A 623 1.75 -21.54 56.70
CA GLU A 623 0.49 -22.29 56.91
C GLU A 623 -0.60 -21.84 55.89
N GLU A 624 -1.72 -22.58 55.84
CA GLU A 624 -2.69 -22.58 54.72
C GLU A 624 -3.84 -21.57 54.86
N GLN A 625 -4.35 -21.01 53.75
CA GLN A 625 -5.76 -20.61 53.64
C GLN A 625 -6.26 -20.57 52.18
N ASP A 626 -7.52 -20.94 52.02
CA ASP A 626 -8.31 -21.21 50.81
C ASP A 626 -8.16 -20.26 49.60
N ARG A 627 -8.20 -20.84 48.39
CA ARG A 627 -8.63 -20.16 47.16
C ARG A 627 -10.06 -20.59 46.80
N VAL A 628 -10.94 -19.61 46.63
CA VAL A 628 -12.21 -19.81 45.92
C VAL A 628 -11.94 -19.77 44.43
N ASP A 629 -12.31 -20.84 43.72
CA ASP A 629 -12.23 -20.91 42.26
C ASP A 629 -13.55 -20.41 41.64
N CYS A 630 -13.45 -19.48 40.68
CA CYS A 630 -14.57 -18.90 39.96
C CYS A 630 -14.39 -19.21 38.47
N GLY A 631 -14.76 -20.43 38.08
CA GLY A 631 -14.61 -20.91 36.70
C GLY A 631 -15.35 -20.02 35.70
N GLU A 632 -14.62 -19.45 34.75
CA GLU A 632 -15.16 -18.71 33.60
C GLU A 632 -15.73 -19.72 32.59
N GLU A 633 -16.93 -19.48 32.06
CA GLU A 633 -17.51 -20.34 31.03
C GLU A 633 -16.84 -20.06 29.67
N GLU A 634 -16.02 -20.99 29.18
CA GLU A 634 -15.38 -20.90 27.87
C GLU A 634 -16.40 -20.85 26.72
N THR A 635 -16.75 -19.64 26.28
CA THR A 635 -17.52 -19.41 25.06
C THR A 635 -16.68 -19.80 23.84
N ASN A 636 -16.77 -21.07 23.44
CA ASN A 636 -16.13 -21.62 22.26
C ASN A 636 -16.74 -20.99 20.99
N ASP A 637 -16.15 -19.89 20.55
CA ASP A 637 -16.65 -19.04 19.46
C ASP A 637 -16.34 -19.70 18.11
N PHE A 638 -17.31 -20.45 17.60
CA PHE A 638 -17.18 -21.24 16.37
C PHE A 638 -17.21 -20.31 15.14
N ASP A 639 -16.06 -20.09 14.48
CA ASP A 639 -15.98 -19.18 13.31
C ASP A 639 -16.77 -19.72 12.11
N MET A 640 -18.02 -19.28 12.08
CA MET A 640 -19.03 -19.52 11.06
C MET A 640 -18.58 -19.05 9.67
N VAL A 641 -17.67 -18.08 9.56
CA VAL A 641 -17.17 -17.56 8.27
C VAL A 641 -16.05 -18.44 7.70
N ALA A 642 -15.29 -19.14 8.55
CA ALA A 642 -14.37 -20.17 8.07
C ALA A 642 -15.13 -21.30 7.37
N TYR A 643 -16.14 -21.86 8.04
CA TYR A 643 -16.94 -22.99 7.57
C TYR A 643 -17.74 -22.70 6.29
N LEU A 644 -18.28 -21.48 6.13
CA LEU A 644 -19.14 -21.13 5.00
C LEU A 644 -18.40 -20.82 3.70
N ILE A 645 -17.12 -20.46 3.75
CA ILE A 645 -16.31 -20.18 2.55
C ILE A 645 -15.77 -21.48 1.92
N GLU A 646 -15.65 -22.57 2.69
CA GLU A 646 -15.15 -23.84 2.18
C GLU A 646 -16.18 -24.53 1.26
N ASP A 647 -17.44 -24.65 1.70
CA ASP A 647 -18.53 -25.27 0.91
C ASP A 647 -18.91 -24.40 -0.32
N SER A 648 -18.55 -23.11 -0.36
CA SER A 648 -18.81 -22.21 -1.51
C SER A 648 -17.88 -22.41 -2.71
N SER A 649 -16.82 -23.22 -2.56
CA SER A 649 -15.84 -23.51 -3.64
C SER A 649 -16.39 -24.43 -4.74
N ASN A 650 -17.58 -25.00 -4.58
CA ASN A 650 -18.09 -26.12 -5.37
C ASN A 650 -18.71 -25.72 -6.75
N ALA A 651 -18.10 -24.75 -7.44
CA ALA A 651 -18.39 -24.43 -8.83
C ALA A 651 -17.48 -25.27 -9.75
N LYS A 652 -18.02 -26.37 -10.29
CA LYS A 652 -17.28 -27.39 -11.06
C LYS A 652 -16.35 -26.82 -12.13
N TRP A 653 -15.07 -27.14 -12.01
CA TRP A 653 -14.16 -27.33 -13.14
C TRP A 653 -13.55 -28.72 -13.06
N LEU A 654 -13.58 -29.45 -14.16
CA LEU A 654 -12.90 -30.74 -14.33
C LEU A 654 -11.50 -30.47 -14.88
N ASP A 655 -10.47 -30.98 -14.22
CA ASP A 655 -9.44 -31.86 -14.81
C ASP A 655 -8.39 -32.25 -13.76
N ALA A 656 -7.46 -33.14 -14.15
CA ALA A 656 -6.36 -33.72 -13.34
C ALA A 656 -6.77 -34.66 -12.19
N LEU A 657 -6.78 -35.96 -12.52
CA LEU A 657 -6.59 -37.06 -11.57
C LEU A 657 -5.10 -37.22 -11.24
N ASP A 658 -4.82 -37.96 -10.16
CA ASP A 658 -3.52 -38.53 -9.76
C ASP A 658 -2.41 -37.49 -9.41
N GLU A 659 -1.57 -37.68 -8.39
CA GLU A 659 -1.14 -38.92 -7.72
C GLU A 659 -1.34 -38.90 -6.19
N LYS A 660 -1.16 -40.07 -5.55
CA LYS A 660 -1.29 -40.28 -4.11
C LYS A 660 -0.25 -41.31 -3.63
N ASP A 661 0.20 -41.13 -2.39
CA ASP A 661 1.06 -42.03 -1.59
C ASP A 661 2.52 -42.22 -2.07
N LEU A 662 3.46 -42.11 -1.12
CA LEU A 662 4.60 -43.04 -0.91
C LEU A 662 5.40 -42.62 0.34
N LEU A 663 5.35 -43.47 1.39
CA LEU A 663 6.40 -43.82 2.37
C LEU A 663 7.14 -42.69 3.11
N GLU A 664 7.01 -42.51 4.44
CA GLU A 664 7.38 -43.37 5.60
C GLU A 664 8.67 -42.91 6.30
N GLU A 665 8.90 -43.39 7.52
CA GLU A 665 9.89 -42.88 8.48
C GLU A 665 11.30 -43.46 8.26
N ASP A 666 12.35 -42.70 8.61
CA ASP A 666 13.49 -43.28 9.33
C ASP A 666 14.23 -42.22 10.18
N SER A 667 15.04 -42.64 11.14
CA SER A 667 15.66 -41.78 12.15
C SER A 667 17.12 -42.12 12.47
N CYS A 668 18.02 -41.14 12.39
CA CYS A 668 19.29 -41.11 13.13
C CYS A 668 19.91 -39.70 13.10
N GLY A 669 20.62 -39.29 14.16
CA GLY A 669 21.15 -37.92 14.33
C GLY A 669 22.67 -37.78 14.14
N GLY A 670 23.17 -36.54 13.98
CA GLY A 670 24.60 -36.29 13.81
C GLY A 670 25.06 -34.83 13.61
N THR A 671 24.99 -34.02 14.68
CA THR A 671 25.81 -32.82 14.99
C THR A 671 25.90 -31.59 14.04
N VAL A 672 26.30 -30.46 14.65
CA VAL A 672 26.73 -29.15 14.08
C VAL A 672 25.67 -28.28 13.36
N ARG A 673 25.25 -27.20 14.03
CA ARG A 673 24.60 -26.03 13.40
C ARG A 673 25.64 -25.12 12.70
N PRO A 674 25.35 -24.65 11.48
CA PRO A 674 25.69 -23.30 11.05
C PRO A 674 24.40 -22.46 10.91
N SER A 675 24.26 -21.41 11.72
CA SER A 675 23.06 -20.57 11.71
C SER A 675 22.97 -19.71 10.45
N ARG A 676 22.14 -20.11 9.48
CA ARG A 676 21.72 -19.24 8.38
C ARG A 676 20.32 -19.61 7.90
N ALA A 677 19.33 -18.82 8.29
CA ALA A 677 17.99 -18.94 7.71
C ALA A 677 18.08 -18.61 6.20
N VAL A 678 17.55 -19.51 5.37
CA VAL A 678 17.24 -19.21 3.98
C VAL A 678 15.89 -18.50 3.98
N PRO A 679 15.77 -17.26 3.45
CA PRO A 679 14.48 -16.59 3.39
C PRO A 679 13.49 -17.41 2.57
N HIS A 680 12.25 -17.54 3.04
CA HIS A 680 11.20 -18.17 2.27
C HIS A 680 10.89 -17.31 1.03
N PRO A 681 10.50 -17.90 -0.11
CA PRO A 681 10.16 -17.11 -1.30
C PRO A 681 9.05 -16.07 -1.05
N ASP A 682 8.18 -16.34 -0.07
CA ASP A 682 7.05 -15.53 0.42
C ASP A 682 7.44 -14.26 1.22
N ASP A 683 8.67 -14.20 1.76
CA ASP A 683 9.10 -13.12 2.67
C ASP A 683 9.20 -11.75 1.96
N CYS A 684 9.25 -11.73 0.63
CA CYS A 684 9.46 -10.53 -0.15
C CYS A 684 8.19 -9.71 -0.47
N ILE A 685 8.40 -8.59 -1.17
CA ILE A 685 7.37 -7.90 -1.96
C ILE A 685 7.60 -8.19 -3.45
N ASP A 686 6.62 -8.82 -4.11
CA ASP A 686 6.54 -8.90 -5.59
C ASP A 686 5.24 -8.27 -6.09
N ASP A 687 5.33 -7.02 -6.52
CA ASP A 687 4.22 -6.20 -7.05
C ASP A 687 3.58 -6.71 -8.36
N ASN A 688 4.06 -7.82 -8.95
CA ASN A 688 3.82 -8.15 -10.36
C ASN A 688 2.93 -9.37 -10.67
N GLU A 689 2.45 -10.15 -9.69
CA GLU A 689 1.47 -11.24 -9.94
C GLU A 689 0.04 -10.69 -10.15
N MET A 690 -0.12 -9.78 -11.10
CA MET A 690 -1.39 -9.13 -11.46
C MET A 690 -2.43 -10.14 -11.99
N PHE A 691 -1.98 -11.12 -12.76
CA PHE A 691 -2.85 -12.00 -13.55
C PHE A 691 -3.59 -13.09 -12.78
N LYS A 692 -3.06 -13.55 -11.62
CA LYS A 692 -3.82 -14.46 -10.74
C LYS A 692 -4.90 -13.68 -10.00
N ILE A 693 -4.52 -12.59 -9.32
CA ILE A 693 -5.45 -11.83 -8.49
C ILE A 693 -6.60 -11.22 -9.33
N GLU A 694 -6.37 -10.73 -10.56
CA GLU A 694 -7.48 -10.24 -11.40
C GLU A 694 -8.41 -11.35 -11.95
N LEU A 695 -8.04 -12.63 -11.82
CA LEU A 695 -8.95 -13.80 -11.99
C LEU A 695 -9.55 -14.28 -10.64
N GLU A 696 -8.83 -14.12 -9.53
CA GLU A 696 -9.14 -14.67 -8.20
C GLU A 696 -9.81 -13.67 -7.22
N ILE A 697 -10.10 -12.42 -7.63
CA ILE A 697 -10.90 -11.46 -6.83
C ILE A 697 -12.37 -11.91 -6.80
N ALA A 698 -12.63 -12.92 -5.96
CA ALA A 698 -13.96 -13.42 -5.63
C ALA A 698 -14.41 -13.02 -4.21
N THR A 699 -13.48 -12.88 -3.25
CA THR A 699 -13.82 -12.71 -1.82
C THR A 699 -12.93 -11.68 -1.10
N ALA A 700 -13.41 -11.18 0.04
CA ALA A 700 -12.63 -10.33 0.93
C ALA A 700 -11.52 -11.08 1.70
N LYS A 701 -11.60 -12.42 1.83
CA LYS A 701 -10.55 -13.25 2.47
C LYS A 701 -9.22 -13.16 1.69
N THR A 702 -9.28 -12.95 0.37
CA THR A 702 -8.10 -12.67 -0.46
C THR A 702 -7.44 -11.33 -0.10
N PHE A 703 -8.23 -10.31 0.27
CA PHE A 703 -7.72 -9.00 0.69
C PHE A 703 -7.11 -9.02 2.09
N GLU A 704 -7.60 -9.88 2.98
CA GLU A 704 -7.02 -10.13 4.30
C GLU A 704 -5.66 -10.86 4.20
N LYS A 705 -5.55 -11.85 3.29
CA LYS A 705 -4.31 -12.59 3.05
C LYS A 705 -3.25 -11.80 2.27
N TYR A 706 -3.66 -10.97 1.32
CA TYR A 706 -2.76 -10.24 0.41
C TYR A 706 -3.10 -8.73 0.28
N PRO A 707 -3.11 -7.93 1.37
CA PRO A 707 -3.58 -6.54 1.34
C PRO A 707 -2.70 -5.58 0.51
N MET A 708 -1.41 -5.87 0.32
CA MET A 708 -0.47 -4.94 -0.34
C MET A 708 -0.81 -4.68 -1.81
N GLN A 709 -1.06 -5.73 -2.60
CA GLN A 709 -1.30 -5.63 -4.05
C GLN A 709 -2.58 -4.87 -4.43
N PRO A 710 -3.77 -5.10 -3.81
CA PRO A 710 -4.95 -4.28 -4.07
C PRO A 710 -4.76 -2.84 -3.59
N THR A 711 -4.05 -2.60 -2.47
CA THR A 711 -3.74 -1.25 -1.97
C THR A 711 -2.91 -0.46 -2.98
N LEU A 712 -1.82 -1.05 -3.49
CA LEU A 712 -0.98 -0.44 -4.53
C LEU A 712 -1.71 -0.30 -5.88
N THR A 713 -2.59 -1.24 -6.23
CA THR A 713 -3.39 -1.18 -7.46
C THR A 713 -4.42 -0.04 -7.41
N LEU A 714 -5.04 0.19 -6.26
CA LEU A 714 -5.97 1.30 -6.05
C LEU A 714 -5.24 2.65 -6.07
N LEU A 715 -4.13 2.81 -5.33
CA LEU A 715 -3.28 4.01 -5.37
C LEU A 715 -2.82 4.33 -6.81
N TRP A 716 -2.39 3.32 -7.55
CA TRP A 716 -2.01 3.46 -8.96
C TRP A 716 -3.18 3.94 -9.85
N SER A 717 -4.36 3.33 -9.73
CA SER A 717 -5.52 3.67 -10.57
C SER A 717 -6.00 5.11 -10.32
N VAL A 718 -6.01 5.52 -9.06
CA VAL A 718 -6.42 6.87 -8.65
C VAL A 718 -5.35 7.90 -9.03
N SER A 719 -4.05 7.63 -8.81
CA SER A 719 -2.95 8.55 -9.19
C SER A 719 -2.84 8.81 -10.69
N LYS A 720 -3.29 7.88 -11.54
CA LYS A 720 -3.37 8.05 -13.00
C LYS A 720 -4.46 9.06 -13.40
N SER A 721 -5.49 9.22 -12.57
CA SER A 721 -6.75 9.87 -12.93
C SER A 721 -6.99 11.19 -12.17
N PHE A 722 -6.40 11.36 -10.99
CA PHE A 722 -6.64 12.48 -10.08
C PHE A 722 -5.34 13.08 -9.52
N PRO A 723 -5.03 14.36 -9.79
CA PRO A 723 -3.85 15.05 -9.26
C PRO A 723 -4.11 15.60 -7.85
N ALA A 724 -4.41 14.71 -6.90
CA ALA A 724 -4.70 15.08 -5.51
C ALA A 724 -3.42 15.37 -4.72
N VAL A 725 -3.44 16.46 -3.94
CA VAL A 725 -2.29 16.93 -3.14
C VAL A 725 -1.84 15.88 -2.10
N GLU A 726 -2.72 14.97 -1.67
CA GLU A 726 -2.38 13.86 -0.76
C GLU A 726 -1.28 12.94 -1.31
N PHE A 727 -1.19 12.78 -2.64
CA PHE A 727 -0.12 12.01 -3.28
C PHE A 727 1.27 12.65 -3.12
N VAL A 728 1.31 13.94 -2.80
CA VAL A 728 2.54 14.75 -2.70
C VAL A 728 2.93 15.02 -1.24
N GLN A 729 2.25 14.38 -0.29
CA GLN A 729 2.65 14.38 1.13
C GLN A 729 3.92 13.56 1.33
N ALA A 730 4.80 14.02 2.23
CA ALA A 730 6.10 13.38 2.49
C ALA A 730 5.95 11.89 2.86
N ASP A 731 5.00 11.56 3.73
CA ASP A 731 4.71 10.19 4.17
C ASP A 731 4.31 9.27 3.00
N THR A 732 3.45 9.75 2.10
CA THR A 732 3.03 9.01 0.89
C THR A 732 4.24 8.72 0.00
N LEU A 733 5.06 9.73 -0.26
CA LEU A 733 6.24 9.63 -1.11
C LEU A 733 7.30 8.70 -0.48
N GLU A 734 7.57 8.84 0.83
CA GLU A 734 8.53 8.01 1.54
C GLU A 734 8.07 6.55 1.64
N THR A 735 6.77 6.30 1.84
CA THR A 735 6.19 4.94 1.85
C THR A 735 6.34 4.26 0.48
N LEU A 736 6.00 4.95 -0.60
CA LEU A 736 6.19 4.44 -1.96
C LEU A 736 7.67 4.19 -2.30
N LEU A 737 8.57 5.09 -1.87
CA LEU A 737 10.02 4.91 -2.05
C LEU A 737 10.59 3.74 -1.23
N LYS A 738 10.11 3.52 0.01
CA LYS A 738 10.45 2.34 0.82
C LYS A 738 10.03 1.04 0.12
N ILE A 739 8.83 0.98 -0.46
CA ILE A 739 8.38 -0.20 -1.22
C ILE A 739 9.26 -0.42 -2.46
N CYS A 740 9.53 0.63 -3.25
CA CYS A 740 10.42 0.53 -4.41
C CYS A 740 11.84 0.04 -4.03
N LYS A 741 12.32 0.43 -2.84
CA LYS A 741 13.62 0.01 -2.31
C LYS A 741 13.63 -1.45 -1.86
N HIS A 742 12.56 -1.96 -1.25
CA HIS A 742 12.52 -3.30 -0.63
C HIS A 742 11.88 -4.39 -1.51
N ALA A 743 11.27 -4.02 -2.65
CA ALA A 743 10.72 -4.98 -3.60
C ALA A 743 11.81 -5.81 -4.31
N LYS A 744 11.48 -7.07 -4.65
CA LYS A 744 12.33 -7.88 -5.55
C LYS A 744 12.52 -7.20 -6.91
N LYS A 745 11.51 -6.45 -7.38
CA LYS A 745 11.45 -5.74 -8.67
C LYS A 745 11.07 -4.25 -8.45
N PRO A 746 12.04 -3.33 -8.34
CA PRO A 746 11.78 -1.91 -8.04
C PRO A 746 10.75 -1.20 -8.95
N ARG A 747 10.67 -1.54 -10.25
CA ARG A 747 9.72 -0.92 -11.22
C ARG A 747 8.25 -1.42 -11.09
N GLY A 748 7.84 -1.85 -9.90
CA GLY A 748 6.49 -2.32 -9.57
C GLY A 748 5.40 -1.23 -9.55
N ARG A 749 4.24 -1.54 -8.95
CA ARG A 749 3.08 -0.62 -8.88
C ARG A 749 3.41 0.64 -8.06
N ALA A 750 4.25 0.52 -7.02
CA ALA A 750 4.72 1.69 -6.26
C ALA A 750 5.51 2.69 -7.14
N PHE A 751 6.44 2.19 -7.97
CA PHE A 751 7.21 3.01 -8.91
C PHE A 751 6.32 3.65 -9.98
N GLN A 752 5.35 2.90 -10.52
CA GLN A 752 4.40 3.43 -11.50
C GLN A 752 3.51 4.53 -10.90
N THR A 753 3.15 4.41 -9.62
CA THR A 753 2.42 5.45 -8.88
C THR A 753 3.28 6.72 -8.74
N LEU A 754 4.54 6.60 -8.32
CA LEU A 754 5.49 7.72 -8.30
C LEU A 754 5.68 8.35 -9.69
N ALA A 755 5.76 7.53 -10.74
CA ALA A 755 5.89 8.01 -12.12
C ALA A 755 4.63 8.75 -12.62
N ASN A 756 3.43 8.41 -12.15
CA ASN A 756 2.22 9.19 -12.43
C ASN A 756 2.26 10.53 -11.69
N ILE A 757 2.61 10.52 -10.40
CA ILE A 757 2.71 11.72 -9.55
C ILE A 757 3.69 12.73 -10.18
N LEU A 758 4.88 12.28 -10.60
CA LEU A 758 5.93 13.15 -11.13
C LEU A 758 5.64 13.72 -12.53
N LYS A 759 4.73 13.11 -13.30
CA LYS A 759 4.31 13.63 -14.62
C LYS A 759 3.30 14.76 -14.54
N HIS A 760 2.62 14.93 -13.40
CA HIS A 760 1.51 15.87 -13.31
C HIS A 760 1.94 17.27 -12.85
N VAL A 761 1.66 18.28 -13.67
CA VAL A 761 2.12 19.67 -13.50
C VAL A 761 1.78 20.24 -12.12
N ASN A 762 0.56 20.00 -11.62
CA ASN A 762 0.10 20.45 -10.30
C ASN A 762 0.97 19.98 -9.12
N HIS A 763 1.68 18.86 -9.25
CA HIS A 763 2.55 18.32 -8.19
C HIS A 763 3.96 18.92 -8.22
N PHE A 764 4.36 19.59 -9.32
CA PHE A 764 5.72 20.07 -9.54
C PHE A 764 6.17 21.09 -8.47
N LEU A 765 5.37 22.12 -8.22
CA LEU A 765 5.69 23.16 -7.23
C LEU A 765 5.71 22.62 -5.78
N PRO A 766 4.73 21.81 -5.32
CA PRO A 766 4.81 21.13 -4.02
C PRO A 766 6.02 20.20 -3.86
N LEU A 767 6.51 19.56 -4.93
CA LEU A 767 7.72 18.73 -4.90
C LEU A 767 9.01 19.54 -4.86
N LEU A 768 9.12 20.66 -5.60
CA LEU A 768 10.28 21.58 -5.53
C LEU A 768 10.52 22.13 -4.12
N ARG A 769 9.46 22.24 -3.32
CA ARG A 769 9.52 22.71 -1.92
C ARG A 769 9.96 21.62 -0.92
N GLN A 770 10.14 20.38 -1.36
CA GLN A 770 10.46 19.21 -0.51
C GLN A 770 11.83 18.59 -0.84
N ASP A 771 12.34 17.77 0.08
CA ASP A 771 13.59 17.01 -0.08
C ASP A 771 13.46 15.78 -1.01
N PHE A 772 12.34 15.60 -1.71
CA PHE A 772 12.03 14.40 -2.50
C PHE A 772 13.09 14.05 -3.55
N VAL A 773 13.57 15.04 -4.32
CA VAL A 773 14.63 14.84 -5.32
C VAL A 773 15.95 14.41 -4.67
N PHE A 774 16.22 14.87 -3.44
CA PHE A 774 17.40 14.47 -2.67
C PHE A 774 17.25 13.04 -2.12
N ARG A 775 16.04 12.62 -1.71
CA ARG A 775 15.75 11.21 -1.38
C ARG A 775 15.92 10.29 -2.59
N LEU A 776 15.46 10.70 -3.78
CA LEU A 776 15.74 9.98 -5.04
C LEU A 776 17.24 9.89 -5.37
N HIS A 777 18.07 10.82 -4.89
CA HIS A 777 19.52 10.73 -5.04
C HIS A 777 20.11 9.70 -4.07
N GLU A 778 19.77 9.79 -2.79
CA GLU A 778 20.27 8.90 -1.72
C GLU A 778 19.95 7.41 -1.99
N LEU A 779 18.81 7.12 -2.60
CA LEU A 779 18.36 5.76 -2.94
C LEU A 779 19.13 5.09 -4.09
N LYS A 780 20.06 5.78 -4.77
CA LYS A 780 20.95 5.22 -5.79
C LYS A 780 22.15 4.44 -5.20
N SER A 781 22.40 4.64 -3.90
CA SER A 781 23.41 3.91 -3.14
C SER A 781 22.95 2.46 -2.91
N PRO A 782 23.75 1.45 -3.26
CA PRO A 782 23.39 0.05 -3.00
C PRO A 782 23.30 -0.21 -1.50
N TYR A 783 22.46 -1.17 -1.11
CA TYR A 783 22.30 -1.54 0.30
C TYR A 783 23.64 -2.07 0.86
N PRO A 784 24.17 -1.56 1.99
CA PRO A 784 25.51 -1.92 2.46
C PRO A 784 25.74 -3.42 2.64
N ALA A 785 24.72 -4.15 3.14
CA ALA A 785 24.79 -5.61 3.34
C ALA A 785 24.77 -6.45 2.04
N HIS A 786 24.46 -5.85 0.89
CA HIS A 786 24.35 -6.56 -0.40
C HIS A 786 25.60 -6.38 -1.28
N GLY A 787 26.50 -5.45 -0.92
CA GLY A 787 27.72 -5.17 -1.66
C GLY A 787 27.48 -4.65 -3.08
N ALA A 788 28.52 -4.69 -3.91
CA ALA A 788 28.52 -4.10 -5.25
C ALA A 788 27.80 -4.91 -6.35
N ARG A 789 27.10 -6.01 -6.02
CA ARG A 789 26.45 -6.91 -7.02
C ARG A 789 25.07 -7.41 -6.56
N CYS A 790 24.11 -6.51 -6.47
CA CYS A 790 22.69 -6.86 -6.30
C CYS A 790 21.87 -6.27 -7.44
N TRP A 791 21.13 -7.12 -8.15
CA TRP A 791 20.30 -6.73 -9.30
C TRP A 791 19.28 -5.66 -8.91
N SER A 792 18.54 -5.87 -7.82
CA SER A 792 17.55 -4.91 -7.31
C SER A 792 18.18 -3.55 -6.96
N CYS A 793 19.43 -3.50 -6.47
CA CYS A 793 20.11 -2.25 -6.19
C CYS A 793 20.51 -1.46 -7.47
N ASP A 794 20.97 -2.14 -8.52
CA ASP A 794 21.31 -1.47 -9.80
C ASP A 794 20.05 -1.11 -10.60
N GLU A 795 19.03 -1.97 -10.55
CA GLU A 795 17.70 -1.70 -11.09
C GLU A 795 17.08 -0.46 -10.40
N MET A 796 17.12 -0.37 -9.07
CA MET A 796 16.67 0.80 -8.30
C MET A 796 17.46 2.07 -8.64
N ARG A 797 18.78 1.95 -8.88
CA ARG A 797 19.63 3.06 -9.34
C ARG A 797 19.18 3.58 -10.71
N THR A 798 18.84 2.70 -11.66
CA THR A 798 18.30 3.13 -12.97
C THR A 798 16.88 3.71 -12.82
N ALA A 799 16.00 3.08 -12.03
CA ALA A 799 14.67 3.58 -11.75
C ALA A 799 14.68 4.99 -11.13
N CYS A 800 15.60 5.28 -10.20
CA CYS A 800 15.77 6.63 -9.64
C CYS A 800 16.29 7.65 -10.67
N ASN A 801 17.04 7.24 -11.69
CA ASN A 801 17.40 8.11 -12.81
C ASN A 801 16.20 8.41 -13.71
N ASP A 802 15.31 7.44 -13.94
CA ASP A 802 14.08 7.62 -14.73
C ASP A 802 13.10 8.58 -14.04
N LEU A 803 12.90 8.44 -12.73
CA LEU A 803 12.03 9.33 -11.94
C LEU A 803 12.55 10.79 -11.96
N MET A 804 13.88 10.98 -11.85
CA MET A 804 14.49 12.30 -12.05
C MET A 804 14.32 12.82 -13.48
N SER A 805 14.38 11.95 -14.50
CA SER A 805 14.14 12.31 -15.90
C SER A 805 12.70 12.77 -16.14
N LEU A 806 11.73 12.11 -15.51
CA LEU A 806 10.32 12.48 -15.60
C LEU A 806 10.08 13.84 -14.93
N PHE A 807 10.60 14.04 -13.71
CA PHE A 807 10.49 15.32 -13.01
C PHE A 807 11.18 16.46 -13.78
N GLY A 808 12.35 16.20 -14.38
CA GLY A 808 13.05 17.11 -15.29
C GLY A 808 12.19 17.54 -16.47
N SER A 809 11.55 16.60 -17.16
CA SER A 809 10.68 16.89 -18.30
C SER A 809 9.47 17.79 -17.96
N VAL A 810 8.98 17.78 -16.72
CA VAL A 810 7.96 18.73 -16.24
C VAL A 810 8.57 20.09 -15.94
N GLY A 811 9.77 20.13 -15.32
CA GLY A 811 10.54 21.37 -15.10
C GLY A 811 10.97 22.08 -16.39
N GLU A 812 11.13 21.34 -17.49
CA GLU A 812 11.45 21.87 -18.81
C GLU A 812 10.23 22.44 -19.56
N THR A 813 9.01 22.20 -19.10
CA THR A 813 7.80 22.86 -19.66
C THR A 813 7.80 24.36 -19.37
N GLY A 814 7.11 25.17 -20.19
CA GLY A 814 7.01 26.61 -19.96
C GLY A 814 6.46 27.01 -18.58
N TYR A 815 5.61 26.18 -17.97
CA TYR A 815 5.19 26.34 -16.57
C TYR A 815 6.32 26.03 -15.59
N GLY A 816 6.98 24.87 -15.73
CA GLY A 816 8.09 24.46 -14.87
C GLY A 816 9.26 25.46 -14.89
N GLN A 817 9.61 25.95 -16.09
CA GLN A 817 10.59 27.02 -16.28
C GLN A 817 10.17 28.31 -15.56
N GLY A 818 8.87 28.67 -15.65
CA GLY A 818 8.30 29.82 -14.97
C GLY A 818 8.41 29.73 -13.45
N GLU A 819 8.02 28.61 -12.86
CA GLU A 819 8.12 28.37 -11.41
C GLU A 819 9.57 28.34 -10.91
N ILE A 820 10.48 27.62 -11.60
CA ILE A 820 11.91 27.62 -11.28
C ILE A 820 12.47 29.04 -11.32
N ALA A 821 12.27 29.76 -12.43
CA ALA A 821 12.79 31.12 -12.60
C ALA A 821 12.09 32.14 -11.69
N HIS A 822 10.87 31.89 -11.22
CA HIS A 822 10.22 32.70 -10.19
C HIS A 822 10.92 32.49 -8.85
N ILE A 823 11.00 31.25 -8.35
CA ILE A 823 11.63 30.90 -7.07
C ILE A 823 13.08 31.42 -7.01
N LEU A 824 13.87 31.20 -8.07
CA LEU A 824 15.27 31.65 -8.13
C LEU A 824 15.44 33.18 -8.04
N ARG A 825 14.40 33.97 -8.34
CA ARG A 825 14.40 35.43 -8.18
C ARG A 825 13.76 35.89 -6.86
N THR A 826 12.56 35.43 -6.55
CA THR A 826 11.73 35.97 -5.44
C THR A 826 11.80 35.17 -4.14
N GLY A 827 12.25 33.90 -4.18
CA GLY A 827 12.22 32.99 -3.03
C GLY A 827 13.21 33.32 -1.90
N GLU A 828 13.03 32.64 -0.78
CA GLU A 828 13.95 32.63 0.36
C GLU A 828 15.29 31.94 0.03
N ARG A 829 16.34 32.21 0.81
CA ARG A 829 17.71 31.69 0.57
C ARG A 829 17.73 30.16 0.45
N ASP A 830 17.08 29.47 1.37
CA ASP A 830 17.11 28.01 1.46
C ASP A 830 16.30 27.34 0.33
N LEU A 831 15.17 27.95 -0.05
CA LEU A 831 14.37 27.46 -1.17
C LEU A 831 15.05 27.74 -2.52
N LYS A 832 15.69 28.91 -2.68
CA LYS A 832 16.55 29.22 -3.84
C LYS A 832 17.66 28.19 -3.98
N LEU A 833 18.39 27.92 -2.90
CA LEU A 833 19.44 26.90 -2.86
C LEU A 833 18.90 25.50 -3.21
N ARG A 834 17.78 25.07 -2.59
CA ARG A 834 17.16 23.76 -2.89
C ARG A 834 16.85 23.64 -4.37
N VAL A 835 16.21 24.65 -4.98
CA VAL A 835 15.88 24.64 -6.41
C VAL A 835 17.14 24.70 -7.28
N SER A 836 18.16 25.48 -6.92
CA SER A 836 19.45 25.50 -7.60
C SER A 836 20.10 24.11 -7.64
N ILE A 837 20.15 23.38 -6.52
CA ILE A 837 20.69 22.00 -6.48
C ILE A 837 19.83 21.04 -7.31
N ILE A 838 18.49 21.17 -7.26
CA ILE A 838 17.58 20.35 -8.07
C ILE A 838 17.81 20.56 -9.57
N VAL A 839 17.99 21.80 -10.03
CA VAL A 839 18.26 22.13 -11.45
C VAL A 839 19.45 21.34 -11.99
N LEU A 840 20.55 21.27 -11.24
CA LEU A 840 21.77 20.53 -11.61
C LEU A 840 21.52 19.01 -11.79
N PHE A 841 20.55 18.43 -11.07
CA PHE A 841 20.20 17.02 -11.18
C PHE A 841 19.27 16.71 -12.37
N VAL A 842 18.29 17.58 -12.65
CA VAL A 842 17.10 17.21 -13.45
C VAL A 842 16.97 17.92 -14.80
N VAL A 843 17.54 19.12 -14.98
CA VAL A 843 17.43 19.86 -16.25
C VAL A 843 18.47 19.35 -17.24
N ARG A 844 18.07 19.19 -18.51
CA ARG A 844 18.87 18.66 -19.61
C ARG A 844 18.83 19.53 -20.88
N ASP A 845 17.77 20.30 -21.12
CA ASP A 845 17.77 21.31 -22.19
C ASP A 845 18.91 22.32 -21.94
N THR A 846 19.90 22.33 -22.83
CA THR A 846 21.07 23.21 -22.72
C THR A 846 20.69 24.69 -22.80
N ARG A 847 19.61 25.04 -23.52
CA ARG A 847 19.17 26.44 -23.67
C ARG A 847 18.59 26.99 -22.37
N LEU A 848 17.65 26.26 -21.76
CA LEU A 848 17.16 26.56 -20.41
C LEU A 848 18.30 26.53 -19.38
N LEU A 849 19.15 25.51 -19.44
CA LEU A 849 20.23 25.31 -18.48
C LEU A 849 21.27 26.45 -18.53
N TYR A 850 21.71 26.89 -19.72
CA TYR A 850 22.53 28.10 -19.86
C TYR A 850 21.88 29.31 -19.19
N LYS A 851 20.57 29.52 -19.42
CA LYS A 851 19.80 30.61 -18.82
C LYS A 851 19.73 30.53 -17.29
N LEU A 852 19.63 29.34 -16.72
CA LEU A 852 19.60 29.13 -15.27
C LEU A 852 21.00 29.25 -14.64
N LEU A 853 22.04 28.69 -15.27
CA LEU A 853 23.40 28.73 -14.75
C LEU A 853 24.04 30.13 -14.87
N PHE A 854 23.76 30.85 -15.96
CA PHE A 854 24.30 32.18 -16.26
C PHE A 854 23.40 33.30 -15.74
N ASP A 855 22.23 33.57 -16.35
CA ASP A 855 21.36 34.70 -15.98
C ASP A 855 20.91 34.64 -14.51
N MET A 856 20.61 33.44 -14.00
CA MET A 856 20.12 33.21 -12.64
C MET A 856 21.21 32.76 -11.65
N LYS A 857 22.48 32.73 -12.07
CA LYS A 857 23.66 32.42 -11.22
C LYS A 857 23.54 31.15 -10.36
N VAL A 858 22.84 30.12 -10.87
CA VAL A 858 22.61 28.85 -10.16
C VAL A 858 23.93 28.15 -9.81
N LEU A 859 24.91 28.15 -10.72
CA LEU A 859 26.20 27.47 -10.47
C LEU A 859 27.04 28.19 -9.41
N GLU A 860 27.08 29.53 -9.43
CA GLU A 860 27.73 30.33 -8.39
C GLU A 860 27.11 30.03 -7.01
N THR A 861 25.78 30.12 -6.92
CA THR A 861 25.01 29.88 -5.70
C THR A 861 25.31 28.53 -5.06
N VAL A 862 25.47 27.47 -5.86
CA VAL A 862 25.79 26.12 -5.37
C VAL A 862 27.27 25.96 -5.02
N MET A 863 28.18 26.58 -5.78
CA MET A 863 29.61 26.58 -5.45
C MET A 863 29.89 27.33 -4.13
N ASP A 864 29.34 28.53 -3.97
CA ASP A 864 29.50 29.31 -2.73
C ASP A 864 28.95 28.59 -1.50
N PHE A 865 27.87 27.81 -1.67
CA PHE A 865 27.33 26.95 -0.62
C PHE A 865 28.26 25.77 -0.25
N ILE A 866 28.78 25.04 -1.25
CA ILE A 866 29.74 23.93 -1.03
C ILE A 866 31.00 24.41 -0.30
N LEU A 867 31.45 25.63 -0.62
CA LEU A 867 32.66 26.25 -0.07
C LEU A 867 32.45 26.90 1.31
N ASP A 868 31.20 27.08 1.77
CA ASP A 868 30.91 27.59 3.11
C ASP A 868 31.31 26.56 4.17
N GLU A 869 32.39 26.83 4.90
CA GLU A 869 32.89 25.94 5.95
C GLU A 869 32.05 25.99 7.25
N SER A 870 31.12 26.95 7.38
CA SER A 870 30.16 26.99 8.49
C SER A 870 28.97 26.06 8.21
N GLY A 871 28.63 25.19 9.16
CA GLY A 871 27.57 24.21 8.92
C GLY A 871 27.24 23.25 10.05
N THR A 872 25.94 23.00 10.22
CA THR A 872 25.39 21.89 11.02
C THR A 872 25.48 20.56 10.26
N GLU A 873 25.14 19.43 10.88
CA GLU A 873 25.13 18.11 10.23
C GLU A 873 24.24 18.08 8.97
N GLN A 874 23.07 18.73 9.01
CA GLN A 874 22.17 18.88 7.85
C GLN A 874 22.82 19.68 6.70
N GLN A 875 23.65 20.69 7.02
CA GLN A 875 24.45 21.41 6.02
C GLN A 875 25.46 20.48 5.34
N GLN A 876 26.13 19.62 6.11
CA GLN A 876 27.10 18.66 5.57
C GLN A 876 26.45 17.63 4.64
N ARG A 877 25.25 17.16 4.98
CA ARG A 877 24.40 16.33 4.09
C ARG A 877 24.09 17.06 2.78
N LEU A 878 23.61 18.29 2.84
CA LEU A 878 23.27 19.09 1.66
C LEU A 878 24.50 19.41 0.80
N ASN A 879 25.67 19.68 1.40
CA ASN A 879 26.93 19.89 0.69
C ASN A 879 27.38 18.64 -0.08
N ALA A 880 27.26 17.45 0.50
CA ALA A 880 27.54 16.21 -0.21
C ALA A 880 26.60 16.00 -1.41
N ILE A 881 25.30 16.29 -1.23
CA ILE A 881 24.28 16.23 -2.30
C ILE A 881 24.59 17.25 -3.42
N ALA A 882 25.01 18.47 -3.06
CA ALA A 882 25.37 19.53 -4.01
C ALA A 882 26.59 19.15 -4.88
N CYS A 883 27.64 18.58 -4.29
CA CYS A 883 28.77 18.03 -5.05
C CYS A 883 28.34 16.91 -6.01
N SER A 884 27.46 16.01 -5.57
CA SER A 884 26.88 14.97 -6.45
C SER A 884 25.98 15.55 -7.55
N ALA A 885 25.33 16.69 -7.31
CA ALA A 885 24.54 17.40 -8.30
C ALA A 885 25.40 17.99 -9.42
N ILE A 886 26.54 18.62 -9.09
CA ILE A 886 27.54 19.07 -10.08
C ILE A 886 28.10 17.87 -10.86
N THR A 887 28.33 16.73 -10.19
CA THR A 887 28.78 15.49 -10.83
C THR A 887 27.74 14.96 -11.84
N ARG A 888 26.45 14.99 -11.47
CA ARG A 888 25.36 14.61 -12.38
C ARG A 888 25.20 15.60 -13.53
N LEU A 889 25.38 16.90 -13.30
CA LEU A 889 25.39 17.89 -14.37
C LEU A 889 26.50 17.58 -15.39
N ALA A 890 27.72 17.31 -14.93
CA ALA A 890 28.85 16.96 -15.79
C ALA A 890 28.57 15.67 -16.61
N GLN A 891 28.00 14.65 -15.97
CA GLN A 891 27.55 13.42 -16.63
C GLN A 891 26.46 13.70 -17.70
N ASN A 892 25.46 14.53 -17.39
CA ASN A 892 24.38 14.91 -18.32
C ASN A 892 24.93 15.70 -19.54
N LEU A 893 25.96 16.53 -19.35
CA LEU A 893 26.61 17.35 -20.39
C LEU A 893 27.72 16.62 -21.18
N ALA A 894 27.85 15.30 -20.98
CA ALA A 894 28.92 14.47 -21.54
C ALA A 894 30.33 15.07 -21.32
N ILE A 895 30.56 15.68 -20.16
CA ILE A 895 31.90 16.06 -19.68
C ILE A 895 32.52 14.76 -19.13
N LEU A 896 33.08 13.98 -20.05
CA LEU A 896 33.75 12.71 -19.77
C LEU A 896 35.26 12.94 -19.75
N GLY A 897 35.99 12.15 -18.95
CA GLY A 897 37.44 12.04 -19.09
C GLY A 897 37.83 11.49 -20.46
N GLU A 898 39.04 11.80 -20.92
CA GLU A 898 39.58 11.31 -22.18
C GLU A 898 39.90 9.81 -22.09
N GLU A 899 38.92 8.95 -22.39
CA GLU A 899 39.21 7.58 -22.85
C GLU A 899 39.78 7.63 -24.29
N GLU A 900 40.98 8.23 -24.46
CA GLU A 900 41.87 7.80 -25.55
C GLU A 900 42.16 6.30 -25.36
N ASP A 901 42.46 5.61 -26.47
CA ASP A 901 42.81 4.19 -26.48
C ASP A 901 44.26 3.98 -25.96
N THR A 902 44.53 4.43 -24.73
CA THR A 902 45.87 4.53 -24.10
C THR A 902 46.58 3.19 -23.90
N GLY A 903 45.87 2.09 -24.14
CA GLY A 903 46.28 0.74 -23.80
C GLY A 903 46.04 0.44 -22.31
N THR A 904 45.53 -0.76 -22.02
CA THR A 904 45.68 -1.29 -20.66
C THR A 904 47.17 -1.53 -20.41
N PRO A 905 47.71 -1.18 -19.23
CA PRO A 905 49.03 -1.66 -18.85
C PRO A 905 49.03 -3.19 -18.91
N SER A 906 50.15 -3.79 -19.31
CA SER A 906 50.27 -5.24 -19.24
C SER A 906 50.16 -5.68 -17.78
N GLU A 907 49.53 -6.83 -17.50
CA GLU A 907 49.53 -7.45 -16.17
C GLU A 907 50.98 -7.67 -15.66
N ALA A 908 51.96 -7.79 -16.57
CA ALA A 908 53.40 -7.87 -16.26
C ALA A 908 54.09 -6.52 -15.98
N LEU A 909 53.39 -5.39 -16.18
CA LEU A 909 53.78 -4.05 -15.74
C LEU A 909 53.11 -3.68 -14.39
N GLU A 910 51.83 -4.00 -14.21
CA GLU A 910 51.13 -3.76 -12.93
C GLU A 910 51.78 -4.52 -11.77
N ALA A 911 52.24 -5.75 -12.00
CA ALA A 911 52.99 -6.55 -11.03
C ALA A 911 54.42 -6.03 -10.73
N LYS A 912 54.77 -4.82 -11.21
CA LYS A 912 56.08 -4.16 -11.02
C LYS A 912 55.90 -2.69 -10.69
N GLU A 913 55.36 -2.43 -9.50
CA GLU A 913 55.53 -1.13 -8.84
C GLU A 913 57.02 -0.73 -8.88
N PHE A 914 57.31 0.52 -9.27
CA PHE A 914 58.68 0.99 -9.33
C PHE A 914 59.26 1.10 -7.91
N ASP A 915 60.11 0.15 -7.52
CA ASP A 915 60.84 0.27 -6.27
C ASP A 915 62.08 1.16 -6.46
N ASN A 916 62.01 2.38 -5.91
CA ASN A 916 63.06 3.41 -5.92
C ASN A 916 64.44 2.91 -5.41
N THR A 917 64.53 1.72 -4.83
CA THR A 917 65.76 1.07 -4.35
C THR A 917 66.49 0.21 -5.40
N VAL A 918 65.86 -0.17 -6.52
CA VAL A 918 66.35 -1.28 -7.38
C VAL A 918 67.00 -0.83 -8.70
N THR A 919 68.33 -0.72 -8.64
CA THR A 919 69.31 -0.94 -9.74
C THR A 919 69.13 -0.19 -11.08
N ILE A 920 69.45 1.11 -11.11
CA ILE A 920 69.80 1.84 -12.36
C ILE A 920 71.12 2.61 -12.25
N CYS A 921 71.46 3.11 -11.06
CA CYS A 921 72.58 4.01 -10.85
C CYS A 921 73.99 3.36 -10.84
N ASP A 922 74.09 2.02 -10.73
CA ASP A 922 75.36 1.36 -10.30
C ASP A 922 75.88 0.19 -11.15
N GLU A 923 75.07 -0.54 -11.92
CA GLU A 923 75.47 -1.86 -12.47
C GLU A 923 76.25 -1.85 -13.80
N SER A 924 76.82 -0.71 -14.24
CA SER A 924 77.62 -0.68 -15.49
C SER A 924 78.75 0.35 -15.55
N ALA A 925 79.00 1.13 -14.50
CA ALA A 925 80.03 2.17 -14.49
C ALA A 925 81.18 1.78 -13.55
N THR A 926 82.23 1.21 -14.16
CA THR A 926 83.45 0.72 -13.48
C THR A 926 84.45 1.82 -13.16
N SER A 927 84.33 2.99 -13.78
CA SER A 927 85.18 4.16 -13.55
C SER A 927 84.36 5.39 -13.12
N ALA A 928 85.05 6.42 -12.61
CA ALA A 928 84.42 7.69 -12.26
C ALA A 928 83.97 8.48 -13.52
N ASP A 929 84.72 8.38 -14.62
CA ASP A 929 84.46 9.14 -15.85
C ASP A 929 83.21 8.67 -16.62
N GLU A 930 82.71 7.47 -16.29
CA GLU A 930 81.46 6.89 -16.81
C GLU A 930 80.20 7.31 -16.02
N ARG A 931 80.37 7.95 -14.85
CA ARG A 931 79.25 8.37 -13.98
C ARG A 931 78.99 9.86 -14.13
N VAL A 932 77.76 10.21 -14.52
CA VAL A 932 77.25 11.58 -14.49
C VAL A 932 76.59 11.84 -13.14
N ALA A 933 76.91 12.96 -12.50
CA ALA A 933 76.31 13.40 -11.24
C ALA A 933 75.31 14.53 -11.48
N PHE A 934 74.02 14.24 -11.30
CA PHE A 934 72.98 15.27 -11.32
C PHE A 934 72.80 15.81 -9.91
N ARG A 935 73.08 17.10 -9.71
CA ARG A 935 72.83 17.79 -8.45
C ARG A 935 71.48 18.49 -8.50
N VAL A 936 70.63 18.22 -7.53
CA VAL A 936 69.21 18.61 -7.50
C VAL A 936 68.86 19.25 -6.15
N ARG A 937 67.78 20.04 -6.10
CA ARG A 937 67.20 20.54 -4.85
C ARG A 937 65.68 20.40 -4.91
N GLY A 938 65.09 19.54 -4.09
CA GLY A 938 63.62 19.37 -4.03
C GLY A 938 62.86 20.59 -3.45
N SER A 939 63.57 21.57 -2.90
CA SER A 939 63.03 22.86 -2.44
C SER A 939 64.12 23.93 -2.49
N ALA A 940 63.72 25.20 -2.63
CA ALA A 940 64.65 26.34 -2.65
C ALA A 940 65.53 26.46 -1.38
N THR A 941 65.07 25.90 -0.26
CA THR A 941 65.79 25.83 1.04
C THR A 941 66.19 24.41 1.43
N GLY A 942 65.98 23.42 0.56
CA GLY A 942 66.25 22.01 0.83
C GLY A 942 67.74 21.64 0.74
N PRO A 943 68.14 20.47 1.26
CA PRO A 943 69.46 19.92 1.03
C PRO A 943 69.68 19.67 -0.47
N GLN A 944 70.94 19.81 -0.92
CA GLN A 944 71.32 19.54 -2.30
C GLN A 944 71.68 18.07 -2.46
N GLU A 945 70.75 17.29 -3.00
CA GLU A 945 70.92 15.86 -3.25
C GLU A 945 71.65 15.62 -4.58
N THR A 946 72.34 14.47 -4.69
CA THR A 946 73.06 14.07 -5.90
C THR A 946 72.63 12.68 -6.33
N VAL A 947 72.22 12.54 -7.59
CA VAL A 947 71.82 11.28 -8.22
C VAL A 947 72.83 10.94 -9.32
N HIS A 948 73.38 9.73 -9.27
CA HIS A 948 74.33 9.24 -10.27
C HIS A 948 73.64 8.40 -11.35
N VAL A 949 74.12 8.50 -12.59
CA VAL A 949 73.61 7.73 -13.74
C VAL A 949 74.74 7.47 -14.73
N SER A 950 74.65 6.38 -15.50
CA SER A 950 75.64 6.06 -16.53
C SER A 950 75.60 7.08 -17.68
N LYS A 951 76.76 7.63 -18.04
CA LYS A 951 76.95 8.53 -19.19
C LYS A 951 76.47 7.89 -20.49
N ALA A 952 76.78 6.60 -20.68
CA ALA A 952 76.38 5.82 -21.86
C ALA A 952 74.85 5.71 -22.00
N LEU A 953 74.12 5.45 -20.90
CA LEU A 953 72.66 5.33 -20.92
C LEU A 953 71.96 6.62 -21.40
N LEU A 954 72.47 7.78 -20.96
CA LEU A 954 71.95 9.08 -21.38
C LEU A 954 72.26 9.36 -22.86
N VAL A 955 73.50 9.10 -23.27
CA VAL A 955 74.00 9.28 -24.65
C VAL A 955 73.29 8.36 -25.65
N GLU A 956 72.93 7.15 -25.24
CA GLU A 956 72.10 6.22 -26.02
C GLU A 956 70.65 6.75 -26.11
N GLY A 957 70.05 7.08 -24.96
CA GLY A 957 68.63 7.43 -24.85
C GLY A 957 68.21 8.82 -25.32
N SER A 958 69.14 9.78 -25.48
CA SER A 958 68.84 11.14 -25.96
C SER A 958 69.93 11.72 -26.83
N GLU A 959 69.55 12.29 -27.98
CA GLU A 959 70.47 13.11 -28.79
C GLU A 959 70.85 14.43 -28.08
N VAL A 960 70.01 14.93 -27.17
CA VAL A 960 70.33 16.12 -26.35
C VAL A 960 71.45 15.78 -25.37
N PHE A 961 71.35 14.68 -24.63
CA PHE A 961 72.44 14.24 -23.75
C PHE A 961 73.70 13.85 -24.53
N ARG A 962 73.56 13.23 -25.71
CA ARG A 962 74.69 12.98 -26.63
C ARG A 962 75.44 14.29 -26.96
N ARG A 963 74.73 15.32 -27.42
CA ARG A 963 75.32 16.64 -27.71
C ARG A 963 75.93 17.30 -26.46
N MET A 964 75.29 17.15 -25.30
CA MET A 964 75.74 17.75 -24.03
C MET A 964 76.99 17.07 -23.45
N PHE A 965 77.23 15.78 -23.75
CA PHE A 965 78.33 15.00 -23.17
C PHE A 965 79.46 14.61 -24.14
N GLU A 966 79.22 14.59 -25.45
CA GLU A 966 80.22 14.28 -26.48
C GLU A 966 80.85 15.53 -27.13
N ALA A 967 80.28 16.73 -26.93
CA ALA A 967 80.82 17.97 -27.50
C ALA A 967 81.66 18.77 -26.48
N ASP A 968 82.85 19.22 -26.91
CA ASP A 968 83.81 20.00 -26.12
C ASP A 968 83.34 21.41 -25.70
N HIS A 969 82.16 21.83 -26.16
CA HIS A 969 81.61 23.18 -25.96
C HIS A 969 80.78 23.34 -24.68
N PHE A 970 80.34 22.24 -24.06
CA PHE A 970 79.59 22.26 -22.81
C PHE A 970 80.52 22.25 -21.58
N ILE A 971 79.97 22.58 -20.41
CA ILE A 971 80.69 22.51 -19.12
C ILE A 971 80.43 21.12 -18.49
N GLU A 972 79.24 20.60 -18.73
CA GLU A 972 78.72 19.28 -18.39
C GLU A 972 79.59 18.15 -18.96
N SER A 973 80.10 18.29 -20.20
CA SER A 973 80.99 17.30 -20.82
C SER A 973 82.37 17.21 -20.17
N LYS A 974 82.84 18.30 -19.53
CA LYS A 974 84.15 18.39 -18.86
C LYS A 974 84.11 17.99 -17.39
N ASN A 975 83.00 18.28 -16.72
CA ASN A 975 82.84 18.03 -15.29
C ASN A 975 82.05 16.75 -14.98
N ASN A 976 81.35 16.15 -15.95
CA ASN A 976 80.36 15.10 -15.74
C ASN A 976 79.26 15.47 -14.72
N GLU A 977 79.04 16.76 -14.46
CA GLU A 977 78.02 17.24 -13.52
C GLU A 977 76.94 18.04 -14.21
N VAL A 978 75.68 17.80 -13.85
CA VAL A 978 74.51 18.55 -14.32
C VAL A 978 73.84 19.20 -13.12
N HIS A 979 73.64 20.52 -13.19
CA HIS A 979 73.04 21.31 -12.12
C HIS A 979 71.59 21.65 -12.46
N LEU A 980 70.63 21.00 -11.78
CA LEU A 980 69.21 21.29 -11.91
C LEU A 980 68.83 22.43 -10.95
N HIS A 981 68.49 23.57 -11.52
CA HIS A 981 68.04 24.77 -10.78
C HIS A 981 66.52 24.79 -10.54
N GLU A 982 65.74 23.93 -11.21
CA GLU A 982 64.32 23.73 -10.91
C GLU A 982 64.10 22.87 -9.65
N PRO A 983 62.98 23.06 -8.93
CA PRO A 983 62.61 22.20 -7.80
C PRO A 983 62.15 20.83 -8.30
N ILE A 984 63.09 19.89 -8.36
CA ILE A 984 62.88 18.51 -8.82
C ILE A 984 63.31 17.55 -7.70
N THR A 985 62.56 16.47 -7.50
CA THR A 985 62.87 15.44 -6.49
C THR A 985 63.89 14.43 -7.00
N ALA A 986 64.69 13.86 -6.10
CA ALA A 986 65.61 12.78 -6.45
C ALA A 986 64.88 11.52 -6.94
N ASP A 987 63.65 11.26 -6.46
CA ASP A 987 62.82 10.14 -6.91
C ASP A 987 62.19 10.37 -8.28
N GLY A 988 61.75 11.60 -8.59
CA GLY A 988 61.35 11.98 -9.95
C GLY A 988 62.49 11.84 -10.95
N LEU A 989 63.72 12.19 -10.55
CA LEU A 989 64.90 12.01 -11.38
C LEU A 989 65.31 10.52 -11.56
N ARG A 990 65.22 9.70 -10.50
CA ARG A 990 65.39 8.23 -10.59
C ARG A 990 64.36 7.61 -11.54
N TYR A 991 63.10 8.03 -11.44
CA TYR A 991 62.00 7.56 -12.30
C TYR A 991 62.19 8.01 -13.77
N PHE A 992 62.66 9.25 -14.00
CA PHE A 992 63.05 9.73 -15.34
C PHE A 992 64.15 8.86 -15.98
N PHE A 993 65.22 8.52 -15.24
CA PHE A 993 66.27 7.62 -15.74
C PHE A 993 65.77 6.18 -15.98
N TYR A 994 64.77 5.72 -15.21
CA TYR A 994 64.10 4.44 -15.48
C TYR A 994 63.37 4.44 -16.83
N LEU A 995 62.65 5.52 -17.14
CA LEU A 995 61.93 5.67 -18.40
C LEU A 995 62.89 5.75 -19.60
N ILE A 996 64.03 6.42 -19.46
CA ILE A 996 65.10 6.40 -20.47
C ILE A 996 65.63 4.97 -20.69
N ARG A 997 65.87 4.19 -19.61
CA ARG A 997 66.28 2.78 -19.74
C ARG A 997 65.21 1.88 -20.36
N LEU A 998 63.92 2.16 -20.12
CA LEU A 998 62.84 1.47 -20.82
C LEU A 998 62.73 1.87 -22.29
N GLN A 999 63.08 3.11 -22.64
CA GLN A 999 63.16 3.57 -24.03
C GLN A 999 64.30 2.88 -24.79
N THR A 1000 65.54 2.87 -24.27
CA THR A 1000 66.67 2.23 -24.96
C THR A 1000 66.47 0.72 -25.14
N LEU A 1001 65.83 0.07 -24.17
CA LEU A 1001 65.43 -1.33 -24.25
C LEU A 1001 64.18 -1.60 -25.12
N ASN A 1002 63.58 -0.58 -25.76
CA ASN A 1002 62.32 -0.65 -26.52
C ASN A 1002 61.15 -1.31 -25.76
N LYS A 1003 61.06 -1.05 -24.45
CA LYS A 1003 60.03 -1.59 -23.52
C LYS A 1003 59.00 -0.55 -23.06
N LEU A 1004 59.26 0.74 -23.26
CA LEU A 1004 58.31 1.81 -22.96
C LEU A 1004 57.20 1.84 -24.03
N THR A 1005 56.04 1.27 -23.72
CA THR A 1005 54.99 0.93 -24.71
C THR A 1005 53.69 1.67 -24.44
N GLY A 1006 53.55 2.87 -25.00
CA GLY A 1006 52.31 3.69 -24.97
C GLY A 1006 51.99 4.35 -23.61
N MET A 1007 52.31 3.68 -22.50
CA MET A 1007 52.15 4.19 -21.14
C MET A 1007 53.35 3.80 -20.27
N ALA A 1008 53.73 4.67 -19.34
CA ALA A 1008 54.80 4.44 -18.38
C ALA A 1008 54.35 3.54 -17.21
N PRO A 1009 55.27 2.79 -16.54
CA PRO A 1009 54.92 2.05 -15.32
C PRO A 1009 54.56 2.99 -14.16
N PRO A 1010 53.64 2.61 -13.25
CA PRO A 1010 53.22 3.48 -12.15
C PRO A 1010 54.36 3.77 -11.15
N PRO A 1011 54.58 5.03 -10.74
CA PRO A 1011 55.48 5.38 -9.64
C PRO A 1011 54.81 5.15 -8.28
N LYS A 1012 55.61 5.21 -7.19
CA LYS A 1012 55.10 5.21 -5.81
C LYS A 1012 54.38 6.52 -5.40
N VAL A 1013 54.64 7.63 -6.09
CA VAL A 1013 54.04 8.96 -5.83
C VAL A 1013 53.91 9.73 -7.15
N ILE A 1014 52.86 10.54 -7.31
CA ILE A 1014 52.53 11.19 -8.60
C ILE A 1014 53.57 12.25 -8.99
N GLU A 1015 54.17 12.90 -8.00
CA GLU A 1015 55.19 13.94 -8.12
C GLU A 1015 56.39 13.45 -8.93
N ALA A 1016 56.76 12.17 -8.78
CA ALA A 1016 57.85 11.58 -9.56
C ALA A 1016 57.55 11.50 -11.06
N SER A 1017 56.27 11.32 -11.46
CA SER A 1017 55.87 11.41 -12.87
C SER A 1017 55.78 12.86 -13.35
N LEU A 1018 55.34 13.79 -12.51
CA LEU A 1018 55.30 15.22 -12.85
C LEU A 1018 56.72 15.79 -13.07
N ASP A 1019 57.66 15.44 -12.21
CA ASP A 1019 59.09 15.75 -12.37
C ASP A 1019 59.68 15.12 -13.64
N ALA A 1020 59.40 13.84 -13.89
CA ALA A 1020 59.87 13.16 -15.10
C ALA A 1020 59.25 13.73 -16.39
N LEU A 1021 58.04 14.29 -16.32
CA LEU A 1021 57.42 15.01 -17.43
C LEU A 1021 58.12 16.35 -17.70
N SER A 1022 58.40 17.15 -16.66
CA SER A 1022 59.23 18.37 -16.79
C SER A 1022 60.60 18.05 -17.41
N LEU A 1023 61.25 16.97 -16.96
CA LEU A 1023 62.54 16.53 -17.48
C LEU A 1023 62.44 16.05 -18.94
N ALA A 1024 61.41 15.29 -19.29
CA ALA A 1024 61.19 14.83 -20.67
C ALA A 1024 60.97 16.00 -21.64
N GLN A 1025 60.18 17.01 -21.23
CA GLN A 1025 59.96 18.22 -22.02
C GLN A 1025 61.24 19.06 -22.14
N LYS A 1026 61.95 19.28 -21.03
CA LYS A 1026 63.21 20.05 -20.99
C LYS A 1026 64.35 19.43 -21.82
N TYR A 1027 64.44 18.11 -21.86
CA TYR A 1027 65.44 17.37 -22.65
C TYR A 1027 64.92 16.84 -24.00
N LEU A 1028 63.75 17.33 -24.45
CA LEU A 1028 63.15 17.04 -25.77
C LEU A 1028 63.00 15.54 -26.07
N LEU A 1029 62.39 14.80 -25.15
CA LEU A 1029 62.14 13.36 -25.22
C LEU A 1029 60.65 13.02 -25.41
N PRO A 1030 60.06 13.24 -26.61
CA PRO A 1030 58.64 12.98 -26.86
C PRO A 1030 58.26 11.50 -26.70
N THR A 1031 59.24 10.60 -26.85
CA THR A 1031 59.17 9.16 -26.59
C THR A 1031 58.99 8.79 -25.12
N VAL A 1032 59.40 9.66 -24.19
CA VAL A 1032 59.11 9.54 -22.74
C VAL A 1032 57.86 10.35 -22.38
N GLU A 1033 57.72 11.54 -22.96
CA GLU A 1033 56.67 12.51 -22.65
C GLU A 1033 55.25 11.92 -22.76
N LYS A 1034 54.86 11.35 -23.92
CA LYS A 1034 53.49 10.83 -24.09
C LYS A 1034 53.19 9.63 -23.17
N PRO A 1035 54.08 8.62 -23.00
CA PRO A 1035 53.88 7.57 -22.00
C PRO A 1035 53.73 8.06 -20.56
N VAL A 1036 54.45 9.12 -20.17
CA VAL A 1036 54.33 9.75 -18.84
C VAL A 1036 53.02 10.54 -18.71
N MET A 1037 52.64 11.30 -19.74
CA MET A 1037 51.36 12.00 -19.81
C MET A 1037 50.19 11.01 -19.59
N ASN A 1038 50.25 9.86 -20.25
CA ASN A 1038 49.24 8.81 -20.17
C ASN A 1038 49.15 8.19 -18.77
N ILE A 1039 50.27 7.83 -18.12
CA ILE A 1039 50.20 7.26 -16.76
C ILE A 1039 49.63 8.29 -15.77
N ILE A 1040 50.00 9.57 -15.87
CA ILE A 1040 49.44 10.65 -15.04
C ILE A 1040 47.93 10.76 -15.24
N LYS A 1041 47.43 10.80 -16.49
CA LYS A 1041 45.99 10.83 -16.78
C LYS A 1041 45.25 9.64 -16.15
N THR A 1042 45.84 8.44 -16.14
CA THR A 1042 45.21 7.23 -15.56
C THR A 1042 45.31 7.12 -14.04
N LEU A 1043 46.30 7.75 -13.40
CA LEU A 1043 46.50 7.70 -11.94
C LEU A 1043 45.76 8.81 -11.17
N LEU A 1044 44.97 9.65 -11.85
CA LEU A 1044 44.15 10.70 -11.22
C LEU A 1044 43.17 10.12 -10.19
N ASN A 1045 43.31 10.59 -8.96
CA ASN A 1045 42.48 10.24 -7.80
C ASN A 1045 42.24 11.49 -6.93
N ASP A 1046 41.39 11.38 -5.90
CA ASP A 1046 40.97 12.50 -5.06
C ASP A 1046 42.05 13.02 -4.09
N ASP A 1047 43.12 12.26 -3.84
CA ASP A 1047 44.30 12.74 -3.11
C ASP A 1047 45.26 13.54 -4.04
N CYS A 1048 45.40 13.12 -5.31
CA CYS A 1048 46.47 13.62 -6.20
C CYS A 1048 46.05 14.69 -7.21
N VAL A 1049 44.76 14.78 -7.56
CA VAL A 1049 44.27 15.63 -8.67
C VAL A 1049 44.59 17.12 -8.47
N LEU A 1050 44.58 17.62 -7.23
CA LEU A 1050 44.93 19.03 -6.95
C LEU A 1050 46.40 19.30 -7.26
N ASN A 1051 47.33 18.39 -6.91
CA ASN A 1051 48.76 18.55 -7.20
C ASN A 1051 49.02 18.58 -8.72
N VAL A 1052 48.34 17.70 -9.47
CA VAL A 1052 48.42 17.67 -10.95
C VAL A 1052 47.84 18.96 -11.54
N PHE A 1053 46.72 19.47 -11.02
CA PHE A 1053 46.13 20.73 -11.44
C PHE A 1053 47.08 21.93 -11.21
N GLU A 1054 47.62 22.09 -10.00
CA GLU A 1054 48.59 23.17 -9.71
C GLU A 1054 49.85 23.07 -10.57
N TRP A 1055 50.40 21.87 -10.75
CA TRP A 1055 51.56 21.65 -11.62
C TRP A 1055 51.24 22.00 -13.08
N SER A 1056 50.04 21.67 -13.57
CA SER A 1056 49.65 21.95 -14.96
C SER A 1056 49.52 23.44 -15.25
N LEU A 1057 49.05 24.25 -14.29
CA LEU A 1057 49.05 25.71 -14.37
C LEU A 1057 50.48 26.28 -14.34
N ARG A 1058 51.33 25.80 -13.43
CA ARG A 1058 52.73 26.26 -13.29
C ARG A 1058 53.57 26.02 -14.55
N ASN A 1059 53.32 24.92 -15.27
CA ASN A 1059 54.07 24.49 -16.44
C ASN A 1059 53.31 24.68 -17.77
N TYR A 1060 52.17 25.40 -17.77
CA TYR A 1060 51.33 25.67 -18.94
C TYR A 1060 50.87 24.41 -19.72
N ASN A 1061 50.78 23.25 -19.05
CA ASN A 1061 50.40 21.99 -19.67
C ASN A 1061 48.87 21.88 -19.82
N HIS A 1062 48.37 22.15 -21.02
CA HIS A 1062 46.94 22.18 -21.29
C HIS A 1062 46.25 20.80 -21.16
N GLU A 1063 46.92 19.70 -21.55
CA GLU A 1063 46.32 18.36 -21.48
C GLU A 1063 46.04 17.92 -20.04
N LEU A 1064 47.01 18.09 -19.13
CA LEU A 1064 46.81 17.76 -17.71
C LEU A 1064 45.87 18.74 -17.01
N LEU A 1065 45.83 20.00 -17.46
CA LEU A 1065 44.85 20.98 -16.97
C LEU A 1065 43.42 20.57 -17.33
N VAL A 1066 43.18 20.14 -18.57
CA VAL A 1066 41.86 19.62 -19.00
C VAL A 1066 41.53 18.31 -18.27
N ALA A 1067 42.46 17.35 -18.19
CA ALA A 1067 42.22 16.07 -17.53
C ALA A 1067 41.89 16.22 -16.04
N SER A 1068 42.63 17.06 -15.31
CA SER A 1068 42.36 17.35 -13.88
C SER A 1068 41.05 18.14 -13.69
N THR A 1069 40.78 19.15 -14.53
CA THR A 1069 39.51 19.90 -14.53
C THR A 1069 38.31 18.98 -14.79
N TYR A 1070 38.42 18.05 -15.74
CA TYR A 1070 37.39 17.03 -16.00
C TYR A 1070 37.25 16.06 -14.83
N TYR A 1071 38.32 15.68 -14.13
CA TYR A 1071 38.23 14.86 -12.92
C TYR A 1071 37.43 15.56 -11.80
N PHE A 1072 37.73 16.83 -11.49
CA PHE A 1072 36.95 17.64 -10.52
C PHE A 1072 35.45 17.65 -10.84
N LEU A 1073 35.05 17.60 -12.12
CA LEU A 1073 33.66 17.56 -12.54
C LEU A 1073 33.07 16.14 -12.55
N TYR A 1074 33.66 15.21 -13.30
CA TYR A 1074 33.08 13.91 -13.62
C TYR A 1074 33.25 12.84 -12.53
N ALA A 1075 34.31 12.89 -11.71
CA ALA A 1075 34.70 11.76 -10.86
C ALA A 1075 33.58 11.28 -9.92
N ASP A 1076 33.29 9.98 -9.98
CA ASP A 1076 32.22 9.26 -9.28
C ASP A 1076 32.62 8.89 -7.83
N ILE A 1077 33.21 9.86 -7.13
CA ILE A 1077 33.60 9.78 -5.72
C ILE A 1077 32.45 10.22 -4.80
N SER A 1078 32.49 9.85 -3.52
CA SER A 1078 31.45 10.27 -2.57
C SER A 1078 31.35 11.80 -2.49
N GLY A 1079 30.12 12.32 -2.39
CA GLY A 1079 29.89 13.78 -2.30
C GLY A 1079 30.62 14.45 -1.14
N ALA A 1080 30.85 13.71 -0.04
CA ALA A 1080 31.65 14.16 1.09
C ALA A 1080 33.15 14.26 0.77
N ALA A 1081 33.73 13.29 0.06
CA ALA A 1081 35.11 13.38 -0.44
C ALA A 1081 35.26 14.53 -1.44
N LYS A 1082 34.32 14.66 -2.38
CA LYS A 1082 34.30 15.75 -3.37
C LYS A 1082 34.18 17.15 -2.72
N CYS A 1083 33.41 17.26 -1.65
CA CYS A 1083 33.32 18.49 -0.84
C CYS A 1083 34.67 18.85 -0.18
N LYS A 1084 35.40 17.86 0.39
CA LYS A 1084 36.76 18.08 0.92
C LYS A 1084 37.72 18.54 -0.19
N LEU A 1085 37.68 17.88 -1.34
CA LEU A 1085 38.52 18.20 -2.50
C LEU A 1085 38.26 19.62 -3.04
N TYR A 1086 36.99 20.04 -3.14
CA TYR A 1086 36.63 21.40 -3.58
C TYR A 1086 37.10 22.46 -2.56
N ARG A 1087 37.02 22.18 -1.26
CA ARG A 1087 37.54 23.07 -0.20
C ARG A 1087 39.06 23.12 -0.19
N ALA A 1088 39.75 22.02 -0.48
CA ALA A 1088 41.21 22.01 -0.66
C ALA A 1088 41.64 22.90 -1.84
N ALA A 1089 40.97 22.77 -2.98
CA ALA A 1089 41.22 23.63 -4.15
C ALA A 1089 40.92 25.11 -3.88
N ASN A 1090 39.84 25.43 -3.14
CA ASN A 1090 39.52 26.81 -2.74
C ASN A 1090 40.52 27.44 -1.75
N ARG A 1091 41.35 26.61 -1.09
CA ARG A 1091 42.45 27.05 -0.22
C ARG A 1091 43.80 27.15 -0.96
N SER A 1092 43.87 26.74 -2.24
CA SER A 1092 45.05 26.87 -3.10
C SER A 1092 45.30 28.34 -3.50
N CYS A 1093 46.54 28.65 -3.88
CA CYS A 1093 46.87 29.90 -4.55
C CYS A 1093 46.23 30.04 -5.95
N TYR A 1094 45.76 28.94 -6.56
CA TYR A 1094 45.06 28.93 -7.86
C TYR A 1094 43.54 28.76 -7.74
N ARG A 1095 42.94 29.09 -6.59
CA ARG A 1095 41.49 28.93 -6.34
C ARG A 1095 40.62 29.67 -7.38
N ASP A 1096 41.10 30.81 -7.87
CA ASP A 1096 40.34 31.71 -8.74
C ASP A 1096 40.39 31.19 -10.19
N GLU A 1097 41.54 30.69 -10.64
CA GLU A 1097 41.70 29.91 -11.88
C GLU A 1097 40.88 28.61 -11.84
N TRP A 1098 40.92 27.88 -10.73
CA TRP A 1098 40.16 26.64 -10.52
C TRP A 1098 38.65 26.88 -10.64
N ARG A 1099 38.11 27.84 -9.88
CA ARG A 1099 36.68 28.20 -9.92
C ARG A 1099 36.27 28.67 -11.31
N ARG A 1100 37.12 29.47 -11.97
CA ARG A 1100 36.90 29.95 -13.34
C ARG A 1100 36.86 28.79 -14.34
N LEU A 1101 37.85 27.89 -14.34
CA LEU A 1101 37.94 26.78 -15.29
C LEU A 1101 36.79 25.77 -15.14
N LEU A 1102 36.36 25.45 -13.92
CA LEU A 1102 35.15 24.61 -13.72
C LEU A 1102 33.90 25.29 -14.28
N THR A 1103 33.75 26.60 -14.02
CA THR A 1103 32.60 27.39 -14.46
C THR A 1103 32.56 27.52 -15.99
N GLU A 1104 33.68 27.87 -16.62
CA GLU A 1104 33.83 27.96 -18.08
C GLU A 1104 33.61 26.60 -18.75
N THR A 1105 34.17 25.51 -18.19
CA THR A 1105 34.00 24.15 -18.74
C THR A 1105 32.52 23.72 -18.76
N ILE A 1106 31.76 24.04 -17.70
CA ILE A 1106 30.32 23.78 -17.67
C ILE A 1106 29.58 24.70 -18.66
N LEU A 1107 29.82 26.02 -18.59
CA LEU A 1107 29.11 27.00 -19.42
C LEU A 1107 29.34 26.79 -20.92
N TYR A 1108 30.56 26.44 -21.35
CA TYR A 1108 30.89 26.13 -22.74
C TYR A 1108 30.10 24.94 -23.30
N ARG A 1109 29.70 23.96 -22.45
CA ARG A 1109 28.87 22.81 -22.87
C ARG A 1109 27.37 23.11 -22.92
N VAL A 1110 26.91 24.20 -22.30
CA VAL A 1110 25.48 24.61 -22.32
C VAL A 1110 25.21 25.82 -23.20
N GLN A 1111 26.23 26.61 -23.55
CA GLN A 1111 26.10 27.72 -24.49
C GLN A 1111 25.32 27.26 -25.74
N PRO A 1112 24.22 27.95 -26.10
CA PRO A 1112 23.54 27.65 -27.34
C PRO A 1112 24.54 27.93 -28.48
N ASN A 1113 24.77 26.96 -29.35
CA ASN A 1113 25.64 27.14 -30.52
C ASN A 1113 25.24 28.42 -31.26
N GLY A 1114 26.11 29.43 -31.21
CA GLY A 1114 26.19 30.39 -32.31
C GLY A 1114 26.50 29.62 -33.59
N GLU A 1115 25.94 30.06 -34.70
CA GLU A 1115 26.02 29.34 -35.97
C GLU A 1115 27.49 29.15 -36.40
N LEU A 1116 27.83 27.90 -36.75
CA LEU A 1116 29.15 27.42 -37.16
C LEU A 1116 29.01 26.70 -38.51
#